data_AF-F0ZJA7-F1
#
_entry.id   AF-F0ZJA7-F1
#
_cell.length_a   1.000
_cell.length_b   1.000
_cell.length_c   1.000
_cell.angle_alpha   90.00
_cell.angle_beta   90.00
_cell.angle_gamma   90.00
#
_symmetry.space_group_name_H-M   'P 1'
#
loop_
_entity.id
_entity.type
_entity.pdbx_description
1 polymer ?
#
loop_
_entity_poly.entity_id
_entity_poly.type
_entity_poly.pdbx_seq_one_letter_code
_entity_poly.pdbx_strand_id
1 'polypeptide(L)'
;MKIYNSIFILFILINIIHNVYSESLLWVDTTNTRSFMDPLGWTPQQQPSASDYTTINNNAQVFEKDNNINVASILLEGSSSLSLENGETAAKNINLKSTSSIQFSKMFTDTFDFYGSSKMIIEEGAILANNSDHKILNVGFYDNSQFYSNCVSCGILYFGTNFIFNNESSLNLAGTVLGPLSDSVYIFNHQSKSKLSKIQISPTYASTEFIFKDNSSGSVSEVFDNSIFLVNSSFFGVRYGILMHDQTKMYVDNNAWFLSYTGYISRVRDLEISNSGYIGNSGDFYSEGNFLNINSFGIIESIPGNLHLNATLTTLNSGTARSLNGSIHIYKKVVGKLAYFHINGGNLFIHPQSNTSLTDSHIYIREGGRAYVSQDATLILERTTFNNEGGTITTNGSIIVTPSSSILNEKDFFIQSSIISTNKNSDIPLDNKGSINLNAVNNNIQNSNLNNNIYDDSSASGSSSNNKKDIRLEVNIKNTGSIKVDKNHNVYIKNYQQSGGNSSFVFDNSNINSNETIKFDNGTIHGNGTFGNSLDQNSGQLGSRNETISIDINGNYTLNTTGSILIKIESEQDYSKINILNDADIKGNIEIKVSKHLINQENKELNIIKYSNLNSNGFNSVKFKTYDPASGDEEDQEENNCLKSSTTKSSFSVLVGCGKKSLSGGAIAGIVIGCAVGVIAVVSIIHYRSRIALKLRHSSIAMKLTTMKANK
;
A
#
# COMPACT_ATOMS: atom_id res chain seq x y z
N MET A 1 70.50 -44.81 -16.94
CA MET A 1 69.48 -44.40 -17.94
C MET A 1 68.72 -45.57 -18.58
N LYS A 2 69.37 -46.68 -18.98
CA LYS A 2 68.67 -47.81 -19.66
C LYS A 2 67.68 -48.60 -18.78
N ILE A 3 67.92 -48.74 -17.47
CA ILE A 3 67.04 -49.51 -16.57
C ILE A 3 65.72 -48.78 -16.30
N TYR A 4 65.74 -47.44 -16.22
CA TYR A 4 64.51 -46.65 -16.02
C TYR A 4 63.58 -46.70 -17.23
N ASN A 5 64.09 -46.75 -18.48
CA ASN A 5 63.25 -46.89 -19.66
C ASN A 5 62.61 -48.28 -19.77
N SER A 6 63.30 -49.34 -19.39
CA SER A 6 62.71 -50.69 -19.39
C SER A 6 61.64 -50.87 -18.32
N ILE A 7 61.84 -50.30 -17.13
CA ILE A 7 60.81 -50.31 -16.07
C ILE A 7 59.61 -49.44 -16.47
N PHE A 8 59.83 -48.29 -17.11
CA PHE A 8 58.75 -47.42 -17.60
C PHE A 8 57.94 -48.07 -18.72
N ILE A 9 58.59 -48.74 -19.68
CA ILE A 9 57.91 -49.50 -20.75
C ILE A 9 57.16 -50.70 -20.18
N LEU A 10 57.71 -51.41 -19.18
CA LEU A 10 57.00 -52.50 -18.50
C LEU A 10 55.80 -51.97 -17.72
N PHE A 11 55.90 -50.81 -17.06
CA PHE A 11 54.77 -50.17 -16.39
C PHE A 11 53.70 -49.72 -17.39
N ILE A 12 54.09 -49.21 -18.57
CA ILE A 12 53.16 -48.86 -19.65
C ILE A 12 52.51 -50.12 -20.22
N LEU A 13 53.26 -51.19 -20.50
CA LEU A 13 52.71 -52.44 -21.00
C LEU A 13 51.79 -53.12 -19.97
N ILE A 14 52.15 -53.12 -18.68
CA ILE A 14 51.28 -53.63 -17.62
C ILE A 14 50.01 -52.79 -17.55
N ASN A 15 50.07 -51.46 -17.63
CA ASN A 15 48.87 -50.60 -17.64
C ASN A 15 48.04 -50.72 -18.93
N ILE A 16 48.67 -50.96 -20.08
CA ILE A 16 47.96 -51.22 -21.34
C ILE A 16 47.27 -52.58 -21.26
N ILE A 17 47.97 -53.63 -20.81
CA ILE A 17 47.40 -54.97 -20.64
C ILE A 17 46.27 -54.95 -19.59
N HIS A 18 46.40 -54.20 -18.49
CA HIS A 18 45.33 -54.07 -17.48
C HIS A 18 44.09 -53.34 -18.02
N ASN A 19 44.23 -52.41 -18.97
CA ASN A 19 43.08 -51.72 -19.58
C ASN A 19 42.48 -52.46 -20.79
N VAL A 20 43.13 -53.49 -21.33
CA VAL A 20 42.64 -54.24 -22.50
C VAL A 20 41.69 -55.39 -22.13
N TYR A 21 41.55 -55.75 -20.85
CA TYR A 21 40.67 -56.82 -20.37
C TYR A 21 39.34 -56.34 -19.77
N SER A 22 38.84 -55.17 -20.15
CA SER A 22 37.42 -54.88 -19.89
C SER A 22 36.57 -55.62 -20.93
N GLU A 23 36.07 -56.80 -20.58
CA GLU A 23 35.18 -57.52 -21.48
C GLU A 23 33.77 -56.92 -21.43
N SER A 24 33.14 -56.85 -22.61
CA SER A 24 31.73 -56.48 -22.68
C SER A 24 30.89 -57.72 -22.44
N LEU A 25 30.05 -57.68 -21.40
CA LEU A 25 29.20 -58.78 -20.97
C LEU A 25 27.77 -58.54 -21.42
N LEU A 26 27.17 -59.50 -22.13
CA LEU A 26 25.77 -59.45 -22.53
C LEU A 26 24.92 -60.39 -21.67
N TRP A 27 23.87 -59.86 -21.03
CA TRP A 27 22.91 -60.68 -20.30
C TRP A 27 22.06 -61.50 -21.28
N VAL A 28 22.00 -62.81 -21.07
CA VAL A 28 21.29 -63.76 -21.95
C VAL A 28 20.23 -64.59 -21.23
N ASP A 29 20.10 -64.49 -19.91
CA ASP A 29 19.06 -65.21 -19.18
C ASP A 29 17.68 -64.56 -19.36
N THR A 30 16.79 -65.25 -20.06
CA THR A 30 15.39 -64.84 -20.26
C THR A 30 14.44 -65.47 -19.24
N THR A 31 14.93 -66.31 -18.31
CA THR A 31 14.10 -67.01 -17.33
C THR A 31 13.82 -66.18 -16.09
N ASN A 32 14.60 -65.12 -15.86
CA ASN A 32 14.55 -64.24 -14.69
C ASN A 32 14.74 -65.01 -13.38
N THR A 33 15.45 -66.15 -13.42
CA THR A 33 15.71 -66.99 -12.24
C THR A 33 17.13 -66.88 -11.73
N ARG A 34 18.03 -66.28 -12.52
CA ARG A 34 19.45 -66.18 -12.17
C ARG A 34 19.78 -64.82 -11.57
N SER A 35 20.68 -64.86 -10.59
CA SER A 35 21.32 -63.67 -10.04
C SER A 35 22.20 -62.99 -11.10
N PHE A 36 22.31 -61.66 -11.04
CA PHE A 36 23.28 -60.87 -11.82
C PHE A 36 24.71 -61.41 -11.69
N MET A 37 25.05 -62.03 -10.55
CA MET A 37 26.37 -62.62 -10.32
C MET A 37 26.54 -64.04 -10.89
N ASP A 38 25.49 -64.65 -11.44
CA ASP A 38 25.58 -65.98 -12.04
C ASP A 38 26.30 -65.90 -13.40
N PRO A 39 27.49 -66.51 -13.57
CA PRO A 39 28.21 -66.51 -14.84
C PRO A 39 27.40 -67.12 -15.98
N LEU A 40 26.44 -68.01 -15.71
CA LEU A 40 25.57 -68.59 -16.73
C LEU A 40 24.54 -67.58 -17.28
N GLY A 41 24.31 -66.47 -16.58
CA GLY A 41 23.47 -65.37 -17.04
C GLY A 41 24.14 -64.50 -18.11
N TRP A 42 25.45 -64.64 -18.32
CA TRP A 42 26.25 -63.77 -19.18
C TRP A 42 26.83 -64.48 -20.40
N THR A 43 27.07 -63.70 -21.45
CA THR A 43 27.90 -64.08 -22.60
C THR A 43 29.02 -63.04 -22.77
N PRO A 44 30.31 -63.44 -22.70
CA PRO A 44 30.80 -64.78 -22.32
C PRO A 44 30.39 -65.20 -20.90
N GLN A 45 30.36 -66.51 -20.63
CA GLN A 45 29.92 -67.07 -19.33
C GLN A 45 30.97 -66.81 -18.24
N GLN A 46 30.97 -65.60 -17.70
CA GLN A 46 31.83 -65.19 -16.59
C GLN A 46 31.05 -64.34 -15.61
N GLN A 47 31.52 -64.35 -14.36
CA GLN A 47 30.95 -63.51 -13.31
C GLN A 47 31.41 -62.05 -13.54
N PRO A 48 30.49 -61.07 -13.56
CA PRO A 48 30.86 -59.67 -13.73
C PRO A 48 31.80 -59.17 -12.63
N SER A 49 32.75 -58.34 -13.02
CA SER A 49 33.76 -57.71 -12.17
C SER A 49 33.78 -56.19 -12.34
N ALA A 50 34.48 -55.49 -11.43
CA ALA A 50 34.53 -54.03 -11.37
C ALA A 50 35.09 -53.34 -12.63
N SER A 51 35.76 -54.07 -13.52
CA SER A 51 36.29 -53.59 -14.80
C SER A 51 35.35 -53.80 -15.98
N ASP A 52 34.25 -54.55 -15.82
CA ASP A 52 33.45 -55.03 -16.95
C ASP A 52 32.36 -54.04 -17.37
N TYR A 53 32.04 -54.06 -18.67
CA TYR A 53 30.97 -53.27 -19.26
C TYR A 53 29.78 -54.20 -19.55
N THR A 54 28.75 -54.18 -18.72
CA THR A 54 27.59 -55.07 -18.87
C THR A 54 26.48 -54.42 -19.70
N THR A 55 25.80 -55.22 -20.52
CA THR A 55 24.60 -54.85 -21.29
C THR A 55 23.47 -55.81 -20.98
N ILE A 56 22.31 -55.29 -20.61
CA ILE A 56 21.06 -56.03 -20.41
C ILE A 56 20.08 -55.57 -21.48
N ASN A 57 19.67 -56.48 -22.37
CA ASN A 57 18.78 -56.15 -23.49
C ASN A 57 17.69 -57.21 -23.70
N ASN A 58 16.95 -57.11 -24.82
CA ASN A 58 15.92 -58.08 -25.22
C ASN A 58 14.76 -58.26 -24.21
N ASN A 59 14.40 -57.20 -23.47
CA ASN A 59 13.35 -57.22 -22.47
C ASN A 59 13.64 -58.17 -21.29
N ALA A 60 14.92 -58.44 -21.02
CA ALA A 60 15.32 -59.27 -19.88
C ALA A 60 15.01 -58.57 -18.55
N GLN A 61 14.63 -59.34 -17.53
CA GLN A 61 14.44 -58.82 -16.17
C GLN A 61 15.50 -59.46 -15.27
N VAL A 62 16.46 -58.65 -14.84
CA VAL A 62 17.51 -59.10 -13.94
C VAL A 62 17.08 -58.77 -12.52
N PHE A 63 17.06 -59.79 -11.67
CA PHE A 63 16.75 -59.63 -10.26
C PHE A 63 17.99 -59.96 -9.45
N GLU A 64 18.52 -58.98 -8.72
CA GLU A 64 19.63 -59.18 -7.82
C GLU A 64 19.18 -58.99 -6.38
N LYS A 65 19.51 -59.96 -5.53
CA LYS A 65 19.09 -60.00 -4.14
C LYS A 65 20.28 -60.22 -3.23
N ASP A 66 20.43 -59.35 -2.23
CA ASP A 66 21.45 -59.43 -1.17
C ASP A 66 22.92 -59.34 -1.67
N ASN A 67 23.18 -59.04 -2.96
CA ASN A 67 24.53 -58.83 -3.50
C ASN A 67 24.76 -57.43 -4.07
N ASN A 68 25.99 -56.93 -3.92
CA ASN A 68 26.41 -55.67 -4.50
C ASN A 68 26.90 -55.85 -5.95
N ILE A 69 26.31 -55.11 -6.89
CA ILE A 69 26.78 -55.05 -8.28
C ILE A 69 27.95 -54.06 -8.37
N ASN A 70 29.14 -54.57 -8.66
CA ASN A 70 30.33 -53.75 -8.87
C ASN A 70 30.89 -54.02 -10.27
N VAL A 71 30.54 -53.16 -11.23
CA VAL A 71 30.97 -53.24 -12.64
C VAL A 71 31.41 -51.88 -13.15
N ALA A 72 32.16 -51.80 -14.25
CA ALA A 72 32.56 -50.50 -14.79
C ALA A 72 31.38 -49.73 -15.40
N SER A 73 30.46 -50.42 -16.08
CA SER A 73 29.22 -49.82 -16.55
C SER A 73 28.07 -50.81 -16.71
N ILE A 74 26.83 -50.32 -16.64
CA ILE A 74 25.62 -51.07 -17.01
C ILE A 74 24.89 -50.30 -18.12
N LEU A 75 24.60 -50.96 -19.24
CA LEU A 75 23.73 -50.47 -20.30
C LEU A 75 22.43 -51.30 -20.30
N LEU A 76 21.28 -50.67 -20.07
CA LEU A 76 19.96 -51.32 -20.19
C LEU A 76 19.28 -50.82 -21.48
N GLU A 77 18.88 -51.74 -22.36
CA GLU A 77 18.20 -51.44 -23.63
C GLU A 77 16.84 -52.14 -23.75
N GLY A 78 15.96 -51.64 -24.62
CA GLY A 78 14.62 -52.22 -24.84
C GLY A 78 13.66 -51.97 -23.66
N SER A 79 12.83 -52.95 -23.30
CA SER A 79 12.00 -52.95 -22.09
C SER A 79 12.64 -53.76 -20.96
N SER A 80 13.97 -53.82 -20.93
CA SER A 80 14.70 -54.61 -19.93
C SER A 80 14.68 -53.92 -18.57
N SER A 81 14.70 -54.70 -17.49
CA SER A 81 14.71 -54.16 -16.13
C SER A 81 15.81 -54.76 -15.27
N LEU A 82 16.33 -53.95 -14.35
CA LEU A 82 17.21 -54.39 -13.27
C LEU A 82 16.50 -54.06 -11.95
N SER A 83 16.19 -55.10 -11.19
CA SER A 83 15.56 -55.00 -9.88
C SER A 83 16.58 -55.38 -8.82
N LEU A 84 16.81 -54.48 -7.87
CA LEU A 84 17.73 -54.68 -6.75
C LEU A 84 16.94 -54.79 -5.44
N GLU A 85 17.03 -55.95 -4.78
CA GLU A 85 16.52 -56.18 -3.41
C GLU A 85 17.72 -56.31 -2.46
N ASN A 86 17.88 -55.41 -1.49
CA ASN A 86 18.96 -55.43 -0.47
C ASN A 86 20.42 -55.39 -0.99
N GLY A 87 20.67 -55.06 -2.26
CA GLY A 87 22.03 -54.95 -2.83
C GLY A 87 22.38 -53.51 -3.23
N GLU A 88 23.67 -53.14 -3.19
CA GLU A 88 24.19 -51.85 -3.68
C GLU A 88 24.68 -51.95 -5.15
N THR A 89 24.73 -50.84 -5.88
CA THR A 89 25.44 -50.79 -7.18
C THR A 89 26.53 -49.72 -7.16
N ALA A 90 27.77 -50.14 -7.38
CA ALA A 90 28.95 -49.28 -7.48
C ALA A 90 29.39 -49.05 -8.95
N ALA A 91 28.46 -49.11 -9.91
CA ALA A 91 28.80 -48.92 -11.32
C ALA A 91 29.25 -47.48 -11.64
N LYS A 92 30.39 -47.31 -12.33
CA LYS A 92 30.89 -45.96 -12.69
C LYS A 92 29.98 -45.23 -13.67
N ASN A 93 29.32 -45.96 -14.59
CA ASN A 93 28.36 -45.42 -15.54
C ASN A 93 27.14 -46.34 -15.63
N ILE A 94 25.93 -45.82 -15.44
CA ILE A 94 24.69 -46.54 -15.76
C ILE A 94 23.99 -45.74 -16.85
N ASN A 95 23.78 -46.36 -18.01
CA ASN A 95 23.06 -45.79 -19.14
C ASN A 95 21.76 -46.58 -19.35
N LEU A 96 20.62 -45.91 -19.21
CA LEU A 96 19.32 -46.47 -19.56
C LEU A 96 18.90 -45.91 -20.92
N LYS A 97 18.51 -46.78 -21.86
CA LYS A 97 17.96 -46.40 -23.16
C LYS A 97 16.60 -47.07 -23.38
N SER A 98 15.73 -46.47 -24.19
CA SER A 98 14.38 -47.00 -24.48
C SER A 98 13.54 -47.12 -23.19
N THR A 99 12.37 -47.78 -23.23
CA THR A 99 11.47 -48.04 -22.08
C THR A 99 12.06 -48.93 -20.95
N SER A 100 13.37 -48.92 -20.74
CA SER A 100 14.03 -49.72 -19.71
C SER A 100 13.83 -49.11 -18.32
N SER A 101 13.86 -49.94 -17.28
CA SER A 101 13.61 -49.46 -15.91
C SER A 101 14.52 -50.08 -14.87
N ILE A 102 15.00 -49.29 -13.92
CA ILE A 102 15.61 -49.81 -12.69
C ILE A 102 14.60 -49.69 -11.55
N GLN A 103 14.34 -50.79 -10.86
CA GLN A 103 13.43 -50.85 -9.72
C GLN A 103 14.21 -51.18 -8.45
N PHE A 104 13.93 -50.43 -7.38
CA PHE A 104 14.46 -50.70 -6.05
C PHE A 104 13.32 -51.13 -5.13
N SER A 105 13.46 -52.26 -4.43
CA SER A 105 12.43 -52.77 -3.52
C SER A 105 12.99 -53.14 -2.14
N LYS A 106 12.63 -52.34 -1.11
CA LYS A 106 12.52 -52.64 0.35
C LYS A 106 13.60 -52.14 1.34
N MET A 107 13.15 -51.97 2.60
CA MET A 107 13.65 -51.23 3.78
C MET A 107 14.84 -51.85 4.57
N PHE A 108 15.86 -51.07 4.93
CA PHE A 108 16.13 -50.52 6.29
C PHE A 108 17.52 -49.84 6.38
N THR A 109 17.60 -48.78 7.21
CA THR A 109 18.71 -48.07 7.89
C THR A 109 20.07 -47.80 7.25
N ASP A 110 20.52 -48.58 6.29
CA ASP A 110 21.79 -48.32 5.62
C ASP A 110 21.50 -47.58 4.31
N THR A 111 22.09 -46.39 4.19
CA THR A 111 21.97 -45.53 3.03
C THR A 111 22.32 -46.30 1.78
N PHE A 112 21.36 -46.51 0.87
CA PHE A 112 21.70 -46.90 -0.49
C PHE A 112 22.45 -45.72 -1.11
N ASP A 113 23.77 -45.83 -1.18
CA ASP A 113 24.65 -44.78 -1.66
C ASP A 113 25.14 -45.11 -3.07
N PHE A 114 24.71 -44.33 -4.08
CA PHE A 114 25.37 -44.39 -5.39
C PHE A 114 26.67 -43.56 -5.37
N TYR A 115 27.82 -44.20 -5.14
CA TYR A 115 29.15 -43.57 -5.17
C TYR A 115 29.76 -43.57 -6.59
N GLY A 116 29.09 -42.95 -7.56
CA GLY A 116 29.65 -42.70 -8.88
C GLY A 116 30.39 -41.36 -8.94
N SER A 117 31.65 -41.36 -9.39
CA SER A 117 32.35 -40.13 -9.80
C SER A 117 31.89 -39.60 -11.17
N SER A 118 31.08 -40.39 -11.88
CA SER A 118 30.56 -40.12 -13.23
C SER A 118 29.04 -40.04 -13.25
N LYS A 119 28.52 -39.37 -14.27
CA LYS A 119 27.11 -39.03 -14.46
C LYS A 119 26.30 -40.26 -14.89
N MET A 120 25.24 -40.61 -14.16
CA MET A 120 24.22 -41.55 -14.63
C MET A 120 23.35 -40.85 -15.67
N ILE A 121 23.09 -41.49 -16.82
CA ILE A 121 22.27 -40.91 -17.90
C ILE A 121 21.09 -41.84 -18.18
N ILE A 122 19.89 -41.29 -18.17
CA ILE A 122 18.64 -42.01 -18.37
C ILE A 122 17.92 -41.41 -19.56
N GLU A 123 17.89 -42.11 -20.69
CA GLU A 123 17.19 -41.72 -21.92
C GLU A 123 15.98 -42.64 -22.09
N GLU A 124 14.76 -42.11 -22.12
CA GLU A 124 13.48 -42.86 -22.28
C GLU A 124 13.16 -43.91 -21.19
N GLY A 125 14.01 -44.06 -20.18
CA GLY A 125 13.86 -45.04 -19.09
C GLY A 125 13.25 -44.51 -17.79
N ALA A 126 12.99 -45.39 -16.83
CA ALA A 126 12.45 -45.01 -15.52
C ALA A 126 13.25 -45.54 -14.32
N ILE A 127 13.37 -44.73 -13.26
CA ILE A 127 13.76 -45.20 -11.94
C ILE A 127 12.52 -45.24 -11.05
N LEU A 128 12.24 -46.41 -10.49
CA LEU A 128 11.17 -46.64 -9.52
C LEU A 128 11.77 -46.86 -8.13
N ALA A 129 11.63 -45.85 -7.28
CA ALA A 129 12.09 -45.83 -5.89
C ALA A 129 10.89 -46.10 -4.95
N ASN A 130 10.81 -47.30 -4.36
CA ASN A 130 9.69 -47.69 -3.50
C ASN A 130 10.15 -48.10 -2.10
N ASN A 131 9.61 -47.44 -1.08
CA ASN A 131 9.66 -47.86 0.34
C ASN A 131 11.06 -48.00 0.97
N SER A 132 12.07 -47.21 0.56
CA SER A 132 13.37 -47.11 1.26
C SER A 132 14.05 -45.74 1.13
N ASP A 133 14.93 -45.40 2.08
CA ASP A 133 15.78 -44.21 1.97
C ASP A 133 16.76 -44.38 0.81
N HIS A 134 16.81 -43.40 -0.09
CA HIS A 134 17.64 -43.46 -1.29
C HIS A 134 18.60 -42.27 -1.31
N LYS A 135 19.90 -42.52 -1.52
CA LYS A 135 20.85 -41.46 -1.87
C LYS A 135 21.30 -41.63 -3.31
N ILE A 136 20.90 -40.67 -4.13
CA ILE A 136 21.17 -40.67 -5.56
C ILE A 136 22.08 -39.47 -5.83
N LEU A 137 23.20 -39.66 -6.52
CA LEU A 137 24.18 -38.60 -6.82
C LEU A 137 24.41 -38.52 -8.35
N ASN A 138 24.57 -37.31 -8.92
CA ASN A 138 24.98 -37.08 -10.31
C ASN A 138 24.13 -37.80 -11.39
N VAL A 139 22.80 -37.61 -11.41
CA VAL A 139 21.91 -38.25 -12.40
C VAL A 139 21.31 -37.24 -13.38
N GLY A 140 21.37 -37.58 -14.67
CA GLY A 140 20.72 -36.87 -15.75
C GLY A 140 19.59 -37.71 -16.38
N PHE A 141 18.37 -37.18 -16.40
CA PHE A 141 17.20 -37.70 -17.07
C PHE A 141 16.98 -36.94 -18.38
N TYR A 142 16.80 -37.67 -19.48
CA TYR A 142 16.64 -37.18 -20.85
C TYR A 142 15.48 -37.92 -21.54
N ASP A 143 14.89 -37.29 -22.56
CA ASP A 143 13.95 -37.87 -23.52
C ASP A 143 12.84 -38.74 -22.89
N ASN A 144 11.78 -38.17 -22.33
CA ASN A 144 10.65 -38.86 -21.68
C ASN A 144 10.96 -39.74 -20.44
N SER A 145 12.20 -39.74 -19.95
CA SER A 145 12.55 -40.52 -18.77
C SER A 145 11.83 -40.08 -17.50
N GLN A 146 11.64 -41.01 -16.56
CA GLN A 146 10.84 -40.76 -15.36
C GLN A 146 11.58 -41.17 -14.10
N PHE A 147 11.69 -40.27 -13.13
CA PHE A 147 11.93 -40.67 -11.75
C PHE A 147 10.59 -40.75 -11.04
N TYR A 148 10.23 -41.92 -10.55
CA TYR A 148 9.03 -42.11 -9.74
C TYR A 148 9.42 -42.66 -8.38
N SER A 149 9.19 -41.85 -7.35
CA SER A 149 9.31 -42.30 -5.96
C SER A 149 7.92 -42.38 -5.36
N ASN A 150 7.45 -43.57 -5.00
CA ASN A 150 6.22 -43.75 -4.22
C ASN A 150 6.58 -44.30 -2.86
N CYS A 151 7.08 -43.40 -2.00
CA CYS A 151 7.49 -43.80 -0.69
C CYS A 151 6.55 -43.32 0.41
N VAL A 152 5.64 -44.20 0.80
CA VAL A 152 4.63 -43.94 1.83
C VAL A 152 5.24 -43.79 3.23
N SER A 153 6.45 -44.34 3.48
CA SER A 153 7.08 -44.41 4.81
C SER A 153 8.61 -44.24 4.83
N CYS A 154 9.21 -43.57 3.85
CA CYS A 154 10.67 -43.33 3.85
C CYS A 154 11.00 -42.20 4.81
N GLY A 155 12.15 -42.32 5.47
CA GLY A 155 12.70 -41.24 6.24
C GLY A 155 13.20 -40.13 5.32
N ILE A 156 14.01 -40.47 4.31
CA ILE A 156 14.83 -39.49 3.60
C ILE A 156 15.21 -39.94 2.18
N LEU A 157 14.94 -39.10 1.18
CA LEU A 157 15.55 -39.20 -0.15
C LEU A 157 16.60 -38.10 -0.31
N TYR A 158 17.87 -38.50 -0.38
CA TYR A 158 19.01 -37.63 -0.56
C TYR A 158 19.34 -37.51 -2.05
N PHE A 159 19.16 -36.34 -2.63
CA PHE A 159 19.77 -36.04 -3.92
C PHE A 159 21.08 -35.29 -3.66
N GLY A 160 22.18 -35.81 -4.21
CA GLY A 160 23.45 -35.11 -4.24
C GLY A 160 23.51 -34.03 -5.30
N THR A 161 24.73 -33.66 -5.66
CA THR A 161 25.01 -32.61 -6.63
C THR A 161 24.62 -33.03 -8.06
N ASN A 162 24.19 -32.07 -8.88
CA ASN A 162 23.94 -32.20 -10.34
C ASN A 162 22.81 -33.15 -10.78
N PHE A 163 21.61 -32.97 -10.23
CA PHE A 163 20.40 -33.56 -10.84
C PHE A 163 19.97 -32.75 -12.04
N ILE A 164 19.86 -33.40 -13.20
CA ILE A 164 19.48 -32.78 -14.47
C ILE A 164 18.25 -33.51 -15.01
N PHE A 165 17.17 -32.81 -15.30
CA PHE A 165 16.04 -33.31 -16.08
C PHE A 165 15.98 -32.54 -17.39
N ASN A 166 15.85 -33.24 -18.53
CA ASN A 166 15.80 -32.68 -19.88
C ASN A 166 14.76 -33.40 -20.77
N ASN A 167 14.31 -32.73 -21.84
CA ASN A 167 13.46 -33.26 -22.92
C ASN A 167 12.30 -34.19 -22.46
N GLU A 168 11.19 -33.64 -21.93
CA GLU A 168 10.01 -34.42 -21.48
C GLU A 168 10.23 -35.34 -20.27
N SER A 169 11.43 -35.35 -19.67
CA SER A 169 11.62 -36.12 -18.45
C SER A 169 10.79 -35.56 -17.29
N SER A 170 10.44 -36.44 -16.35
CA SER A 170 9.61 -36.08 -15.21
C SER A 170 10.16 -36.58 -13.88
N LEU A 171 9.98 -35.75 -12.87
CA LEU A 171 10.25 -36.06 -11.47
C LEU A 171 8.92 -36.15 -10.74
N ASN A 172 8.49 -37.38 -10.46
CA ASN A 172 7.25 -37.69 -9.76
C ASN A 172 7.58 -38.16 -8.35
N LEU A 173 7.30 -37.32 -7.36
CA LEU A 173 7.53 -37.63 -5.96
C LEU A 173 6.20 -37.77 -5.23
N ALA A 174 5.98 -38.96 -4.66
CA ALA A 174 4.85 -39.30 -3.82
C ALA A 174 5.35 -39.81 -2.45
N GLY A 175 4.79 -39.25 -1.37
CA GLY A 175 5.16 -39.56 0.02
C GLY A 175 6.34 -38.74 0.57
N THR A 176 6.66 -38.88 1.86
CA THR A 176 7.50 -37.91 2.62
C THR A 176 8.98 -37.99 2.24
N VAL A 177 9.58 -36.84 1.92
CA VAL A 177 11.01 -36.74 1.58
C VAL A 177 11.64 -35.63 2.41
N LEU A 178 12.41 -36.02 3.43
CA LEU A 178 13.13 -35.12 4.34
C LEU A 178 14.65 -35.18 4.11
N GLY A 179 15.16 -34.65 3.00
CA GLY A 179 16.60 -34.73 2.67
C GLY A 179 17.29 -33.38 2.51
N PRO A 180 18.50 -33.18 3.07
CA PRO A 180 19.36 -32.11 2.62
C PRO A 180 19.80 -32.37 1.17
N LEU A 181 19.56 -31.41 0.28
CA LEU A 181 20.23 -31.36 -1.02
C LEU A 181 21.62 -30.81 -0.75
N SER A 182 22.66 -31.55 -1.13
CA SER A 182 24.03 -31.10 -0.87
C SER A 182 24.54 -30.09 -1.89
N ASP A 183 23.88 -29.88 -3.04
CA ASP A 183 23.99 -28.70 -3.93
C ASP A 183 22.82 -28.70 -4.98
N SER A 184 22.61 -27.55 -5.64
CA SER A 184 21.63 -27.20 -6.70
C SER A 184 21.00 -28.32 -7.55
N VAL A 185 19.66 -28.29 -7.72
CA VAL A 185 18.88 -29.10 -8.68
C VAL A 185 18.57 -28.25 -9.91
N TYR A 186 18.93 -28.74 -11.10
CA TYR A 186 18.72 -28.03 -12.37
C TYR A 186 17.75 -28.79 -13.27
N ILE A 187 16.78 -28.08 -13.85
CA ILE A 187 15.79 -28.68 -14.75
C ILE A 187 15.78 -27.90 -16.04
N PHE A 188 16.33 -28.52 -17.09
CA PHE A 188 16.45 -27.94 -18.42
C PHE A 188 15.39 -28.52 -19.36
N ASN A 189 15.10 -27.80 -20.44
CA ASN A 189 14.43 -28.39 -21.59
C ASN A 189 15.07 -27.78 -22.83
N HIS A 190 16.21 -28.36 -23.20
CA HIS A 190 17.10 -27.77 -24.18
C HIS A 190 16.69 -28.19 -25.60
N GLN A 191 15.47 -27.88 -26.08
CA GLN A 191 15.16 -27.66 -27.51
C GLN A 191 13.87 -26.85 -27.71
N SER A 192 13.97 -25.82 -28.57
CA SER A 192 12.95 -24.81 -28.92
C SER A 192 11.71 -25.32 -29.67
N LYS A 193 11.36 -26.62 -29.56
CA LYS A 193 10.18 -27.18 -30.22
C LYS A 193 9.41 -28.18 -29.33
N SER A 194 8.39 -27.64 -28.67
CA SER A 194 7.07 -28.24 -28.41
C SER A 194 6.82 -29.25 -27.28
N LYS A 195 7.76 -29.51 -26.37
CA LYS A 195 7.61 -30.67 -25.45
C LYS A 195 8.02 -30.34 -24.01
N LEU A 196 7.20 -30.71 -23.01
CA LEU A 196 7.20 -30.18 -21.63
C LEU A 196 7.88 -31.14 -20.63
N SER A 197 8.92 -30.71 -19.92
CA SER A 197 9.43 -31.41 -18.71
C SER A 197 8.56 -31.05 -17.48
N LYS A 198 8.33 -32.01 -16.56
CA LYS A 198 7.38 -31.84 -15.44
C LYS A 198 7.96 -32.31 -14.10
N ILE A 199 7.97 -31.45 -13.08
CA ILE A 199 8.04 -31.91 -11.68
C ILE A 199 6.62 -31.97 -11.15
N GLN A 200 6.24 -33.14 -10.66
CA GLN A 200 5.00 -33.32 -9.95
C GLN A 200 5.29 -33.83 -8.54
N ILE A 201 4.91 -33.01 -7.57
CA ILE A 201 4.86 -33.39 -6.17
C ILE A 201 3.39 -33.63 -5.85
N SER A 202 3.02 -34.89 -5.72
CA SER A 202 1.63 -35.30 -5.45
C SER A 202 1.66 -36.47 -4.50
N PRO A 203 1.18 -36.30 -3.27
CA PRO A 203 1.21 -37.39 -2.33
C PRO A 203 0.02 -38.31 -2.53
N THR A 204 0.23 -39.55 -2.14
CA THR A 204 -0.83 -40.57 -2.03
C THR A 204 -1.64 -40.37 -0.73
N TYR A 205 -1.15 -39.56 0.23
CA TYR A 205 -1.75 -39.30 1.56
C TYR A 205 -1.61 -37.83 1.99
N ALA A 206 -2.55 -37.32 2.81
CA ALA A 206 -2.78 -35.89 3.05
C ALA A 206 -1.75 -35.12 3.94
N SER A 207 -0.49 -35.55 4.05
CA SER A 207 0.45 -34.94 5.01
C SER A 207 1.93 -35.04 4.62
N THR A 208 2.23 -34.98 3.33
CA THR A 208 3.60 -35.16 2.84
C THR A 208 4.38 -33.84 2.83
N GLU A 209 5.52 -33.84 3.53
CA GLU A 209 6.46 -32.71 3.59
C GLU A 209 7.68 -32.97 2.69
N PHE A 210 7.97 -32.02 1.80
CA PHE A 210 9.21 -31.95 1.01
C PHE A 210 9.98 -30.72 1.44
N ILE A 211 11.13 -30.87 2.09
CA ILE A 211 11.97 -29.73 2.47
C ILE A 211 13.34 -29.85 1.83
N PHE A 212 13.70 -28.90 0.98
CA PHE A 212 15.08 -28.74 0.52
C PHE A 212 15.88 -27.95 1.56
N LYS A 213 16.60 -28.69 2.42
CA LYS A 213 17.54 -28.14 3.39
C LYS A 213 18.95 -28.13 2.81
N ASP A 214 19.33 -27.06 2.13
CA ASP A 214 20.74 -26.88 1.84
C ASP A 214 21.47 -26.28 3.06
N ASN A 215 22.66 -26.79 3.35
CA ASN A 215 23.58 -26.31 4.38
C ASN A 215 24.71 -25.45 3.78
N SER A 216 24.88 -25.47 2.46
CA SER A 216 25.77 -24.60 1.71
C SER A 216 25.04 -23.28 1.39
N SER A 217 25.72 -22.16 1.53
CA SER A 217 25.13 -20.82 1.47
C SER A 217 24.94 -20.33 0.03
N GLY A 218 24.19 -21.05 -0.82
CA GLY A 218 24.04 -20.59 -2.21
C GLY A 218 23.21 -21.39 -3.22
N SER A 219 22.65 -22.56 -2.93
CA SER A 219 21.95 -23.30 -4.00
C SER A 219 20.55 -22.77 -4.27
N VAL A 220 20.35 -22.18 -5.46
CA VAL A 220 19.03 -21.85 -6.01
C VAL A 220 18.54 -23.04 -6.82
N SER A 221 17.28 -23.46 -6.65
CA SER A 221 16.67 -24.42 -7.58
C SER A 221 16.25 -23.66 -8.84
N GLU A 222 16.77 -24.06 -10.00
CA GLU A 222 16.48 -23.39 -11.28
C GLU A 222 15.61 -24.27 -12.18
N VAL A 223 14.53 -23.69 -12.71
CA VAL A 223 13.58 -24.36 -13.61
C VAL A 223 13.54 -23.61 -14.94
N PHE A 224 13.86 -24.27 -16.05
CA PHE A 224 13.98 -23.62 -17.37
C PHE A 224 12.90 -24.06 -18.37
N ASP A 225 12.78 -23.30 -19.47
CA ASP A 225 12.26 -23.75 -20.77
C ASP A 225 10.90 -24.50 -20.78
N ASN A 226 9.79 -23.77 -20.71
CA ASN A 226 8.42 -24.32 -20.74
C ASN A 226 8.08 -25.33 -19.61
N SER A 227 8.98 -25.61 -18.66
CA SER A 227 8.74 -26.64 -17.65
C SER A 227 7.57 -26.30 -16.71
N ILE A 228 6.94 -27.35 -16.16
CA ILE A 228 5.85 -27.25 -15.19
C ILE A 228 6.33 -27.69 -13.81
N PHE A 229 6.13 -26.83 -12.81
CA PHE A 229 6.35 -27.12 -11.39
C PHE A 229 5.00 -27.24 -10.68
N LEU A 230 4.59 -28.45 -10.30
CA LEU A 230 3.30 -28.71 -9.65
C LEU A 230 3.49 -29.20 -8.22
N VAL A 231 2.97 -28.44 -7.26
CA VAL A 231 2.79 -28.84 -5.86
C VAL A 231 1.29 -29.07 -5.64
N ASN A 232 0.91 -30.31 -5.36
CA ASN A 232 -0.49 -30.69 -5.23
C ASN A 232 -0.70 -31.46 -3.93
N SER A 233 -1.62 -31.02 -3.08
CA SER A 233 -1.94 -31.63 -1.78
C SER A 233 -0.72 -31.97 -0.90
N SER A 234 0.37 -31.24 -1.09
CA SER A 234 1.66 -31.50 -0.45
C SER A 234 2.23 -30.21 0.11
N PHE A 235 3.13 -30.37 1.07
CA PHE A 235 3.97 -29.29 1.53
C PHE A 235 5.32 -29.34 0.80
N PHE A 236 5.77 -28.20 0.32
CA PHE A 236 7.05 -27.98 -0.31
C PHE A 236 7.75 -26.76 0.30
N GLY A 237 8.92 -26.95 0.89
CA GLY A 237 9.73 -25.92 1.52
C GLY A 237 11.09 -25.80 0.85
N VAL A 238 11.50 -24.57 0.51
CA VAL A 238 12.85 -24.24 0.03
C VAL A 238 13.51 -23.25 0.97
N ARG A 239 14.80 -23.49 1.26
CA ARG A 239 15.56 -22.55 2.08
C ARG A 239 16.05 -21.34 1.31
N TYR A 240 16.48 -21.49 0.05
CA TYR A 240 17.20 -20.46 -0.73
C TYR A 240 16.49 -20.03 -2.03
N GLY A 241 15.16 -20.19 -2.10
CA GLY A 241 14.35 -19.74 -3.24
C GLY A 241 14.33 -20.68 -4.46
N ILE A 242 13.47 -20.35 -5.43
CA ILE A 242 13.37 -21.02 -6.73
C ILE A 242 13.40 -19.96 -7.83
N LEU A 243 14.28 -20.12 -8.80
CA LEU A 243 14.34 -19.27 -9.97
C LEU A 243 13.72 -20.00 -11.17
N MET A 244 12.56 -19.56 -11.62
CA MET A 244 11.91 -20.10 -12.81
C MET A 244 12.15 -19.18 -14.00
N HIS A 245 12.84 -19.70 -15.01
CA HIS A 245 13.20 -19.04 -16.25
C HIS A 245 12.23 -19.35 -17.36
N ASP A 246 12.22 -18.53 -18.42
CA ASP A 246 11.47 -18.75 -19.65
C ASP A 246 10.00 -19.19 -19.43
N GLN A 247 9.31 -19.79 -20.41
CA GLN A 247 7.85 -20.04 -20.42
C GLN A 247 7.33 -21.03 -19.35
N THR A 248 7.99 -21.11 -18.19
CA THR A 248 7.68 -22.00 -17.09
C THR A 248 6.40 -21.64 -16.36
N LYS A 249 5.76 -22.67 -15.80
CA LYS A 249 4.50 -22.55 -15.07
C LYS A 249 4.60 -23.21 -13.71
N MET A 250 4.07 -22.55 -12.69
CA MET A 250 3.93 -23.09 -11.34
C MET A 250 2.46 -23.30 -11.01
N TYR A 251 2.14 -24.43 -10.39
CA TYR A 251 0.82 -24.77 -9.89
C TYR A 251 0.93 -25.16 -8.42
N VAL A 252 0.13 -24.53 -7.55
CA VAL A 252 0.00 -24.87 -6.13
C VAL A 252 -1.47 -25.13 -5.83
N ASP A 253 -1.85 -26.40 -5.68
CA ASP A 253 -3.25 -26.82 -5.70
C ASP A 253 -3.65 -27.76 -4.55
N ASN A 254 -4.95 -27.84 -4.26
CA ASN A 254 -5.59 -28.77 -3.34
C ASN A 254 -4.97 -28.82 -1.94
N ASN A 255 -4.94 -27.67 -1.25
CA ASN A 255 -4.30 -27.46 0.05
C ASN A 255 -2.77 -27.66 0.04
N ALA A 256 -2.12 -27.56 -1.12
CA ALA A 256 -0.66 -27.55 -1.19
C ALA A 256 -0.06 -26.30 -0.54
N TRP A 257 1.07 -26.45 0.12
CA TRP A 257 1.80 -25.37 0.76
C TRP A 257 3.17 -25.24 0.11
N PHE A 258 3.53 -24.05 -0.33
CA PHE A 258 4.86 -23.71 -0.80
C PHE A 258 5.46 -22.68 0.14
N LEU A 259 6.61 -22.97 0.75
CA LEU A 259 7.29 -22.08 1.67
C LEU A 259 8.72 -21.78 1.24
N SER A 260 9.08 -20.50 1.19
CA SER A 260 10.46 -20.05 1.02
C SER A 260 10.95 -19.38 2.30
N TYR A 261 11.93 -20.01 2.96
CA TYR A 261 12.29 -19.68 4.35
C TYR A 261 13.39 -18.62 4.50
N THR A 262 14.32 -18.45 3.55
CA THR A 262 15.37 -17.42 3.64
C THR A 262 15.97 -16.97 2.30
N GLY A 263 15.92 -15.67 2.02
CA GLY A 263 17.08 -15.00 1.40
C GLY A 263 17.21 -14.94 -0.13
N TYR A 264 16.25 -15.36 -0.96
CA TYR A 264 16.33 -15.09 -2.41
C TYR A 264 14.99 -14.85 -3.11
N ILE A 265 15.15 -14.20 -4.26
CA ILE A 265 14.15 -13.84 -5.27
C ILE A 265 13.55 -15.12 -5.89
N SER A 266 12.33 -15.48 -5.50
CA SER A 266 11.56 -16.44 -6.27
C SER A 266 11.01 -15.74 -7.52
N ARG A 267 11.55 -15.99 -8.72
CA ARG A 267 10.91 -15.53 -9.95
C ARG A 267 10.06 -16.64 -10.52
N VAL A 268 8.79 -16.35 -10.73
CA VAL A 268 7.81 -17.28 -11.31
C VAL A 268 7.17 -16.56 -12.49
N ARG A 269 7.19 -17.16 -13.67
CA ARG A 269 6.60 -16.53 -14.85
C ARG A 269 5.08 -16.64 -14.78
N ASP A 270 4.53 -17.82 -15.05
CA ASP A 270 3.09 -18.07 -14.94
C ASP A 270 2.80 -18.85 -13.65
N LEU A 271 1.89 -18.36 -12.82
CA LEU A 271 1.56 -18.99 -11.54
C LEU A 271 0.05 -19.19 -11.41
N GLU A 272 -0.35 -20.38 -10.95
CA GLU A 272 -1.71 -20.69 -10.55
C GLU A 272 -1.71 -21.28 -9.13
N ILE A 273 -2.50 -20.66 -8.25
CA ILE A 273 -2.79 -21.13 -6.90
C ILE A 273 -4.29 -21.42 -6.85
N SER A 274 -4.68 -22.63 -6.50
CA SER A 274 -6.10 -23.03 -6.46
C SER A 274 -6.40 -23.95 -5.29
N ASN A 275 -7.71 -24.12 -5.01
CA ASN A 275 -8.26 -25.01 -4.00
C ASN A 275 -7.51 -24.96 -2.67
N SER A 276 -7.46 -23.77 -2.06
CA SER A 276 -6.77 -23.48 -0.80
C SER A 276 -5.25 -23.70 -0.81
N GLY A 277 -4.61 -23.63 -1.98
CA GLY A 277 -3.16 -23.57 -2.09
C GLY A 277 -2.57 -22.37 -1.35
N TYR A 278 -1.39 -22.53 -0.77
CA TYR A 278 -0.73 -21.51 0.04
C TYR A 278 0.72 -21.31 -0.45
N ILE A 279 1.12 -20.06 -0.67
CA ILE A 279 2.51 -19.67 -0.96
C ILE A 279 2.93 -18.67 0.11
N GLY A 280 3.92 -19.02 0.93
CA GLY A 280 4.56 -18.09 1.88
C GLY A 280 6.02 -17.86 1.52
N ASN A 281 6.45 -16.61 1.48
CA ASN A 281 7.81 -16.24 1.10
C ASN A 281 8.40 -15.21 2.08
N SER A 282 9.64 -15.42 2.53
CA SER A 282 10.36 -14.50 3.42
C SER A 282 11.41 -13.61 2.74
N GLY A 283 11.59 -13.75 1.43
CA GLY A 283 12.45 -12.93 0.58
C GLY A 283 11.63 -12.14 -0.45
N ASP A 284 12.17 -11.94 -1.64
CA ASP A 284 11.34 -11.37 -2.71
C ASP A 284 10.68 -12.50 -3.52
N PHE A 285 9.44 -12.30 -3.94
CA PHE A 285 8.71 -13.14 -4.87
C PHE A 285 8.26 -12.29 -6.06
N TYR A 286 8.68 -12.62 -7.27
CA TYR A 286 8.33 -11.92 -8.50
C TYR A 286 7.45 -12.83 -9.36
N SER A 287 6.24 -12.39 -9.65
CA SER A 287 5.43 -12.94 -10.73
C SER A 287 5.62 -12.08 -11.96
N GLU A 288 6.22 -12.58 -13.05
CA GLU A 288 6.63 -11.76 -14.21
C GLU A 288 6.04 -12.18 -15.56
N GLY A 289 5.21 -13.22 -15.59
CA GLY A 289 4.72 -13.82 -16.83
C GLY A 289 3.46 -13.19 -17.42
N ASN A 290 2.72 -14.04 -18.12
CA ASN A 290 1.45 -13.69 -18.72
C ASN A 290 0.37 -13.57 -17.65
N PHE A 291 0.35 -14.51 -16.70
CA PHE A 291 -0.67 -14.51 -15.65
C PHE A 291 -0.18 -14.95 -14.27
N LEU A 292 -0.87 -14.43 -13.26
CA LEU A 292 -0.88 -14.95 -11.89
C LEU A 292 -2.33 -15.15 -11.48
N ASN A 293 -2.76 -16.38 -11.25
CA ASN A 293 -4.13 -16.70 -10.85
C ASN A 293 -4.15 -17.23 -9.42
N ILE A 294 -4.96 -16.62 -8.55
CA ILE A 294 -5.18 -17.06 -7.17
C ILE A 294 -6.68 -17.29 -7.01
N ASN A 295 -7.07 -18.55 -7.02
CA ASN A 295 -8.46 -18.99 -7.06
C ASN A 295 -8.83 -19.77 -5.79
N SER A 296 -10.12 -19.85 -5.49
CA SER A 296 -10.69 -20.81 -4.52
C SER A 296 -9.98 -20.82 -3.16
N PHE A 297 -9.89 -19.65 -2.50
CA PHE A 297 -9.24 -19.47 -1.19
C PHE A 297 -7.72 -19.65 -1.20
N GLY A 298 -7.09 -19.62 -2.38
CA GLY A 298 -5.64 -19.57 -2.47
C GLY A 298 -5.06 -18.35 -1.74
N ILE A 299 -3.90 -18.53 -1.11
CA ILE A 299 -3.21 -17.49 -0.35
C ILE A 299 -1.80 -17.33 -0.88
N ILE A 300 -1.40 -16.08 -1.14
CA ILE A 300 0.00 -15.70 -1.31
C ILE A 300 0.38 -14.71 -0.22
N GLU A 301 1.48 -14.98 0.48
CA GLU A 301 1.88 -14.26 1.68
C GLU A 301 3.37 -13.92 1.66
N SER A 302 3.66 -12.68 2.05
CA SER A 302 5.02 -12.18 2.24
C SER A 302 5.34 -11.97 3.73
N ILE A 303 6.44 -12.52 4.24
CA ILE A 303 6.81 -12.54 5.67
C ILE A 303 8.33 -12.48 5.91
N PRO A 304 9.03 -11.35 6.17
CA PRO A 304 8.85 -9.92 5.85
C PRO A 304 9.40 -9.56 4.45
N GLY A 305 9.05 -10.36 3.45
CA GLY A 305 9.56 -10.26 2.09
C GLY A 305 8.92 -9.18 1.21
N ASN A 306 9.14 -9.22 -0.09
CA ASN A 306 8.39 -8.41 -1.07
C ASN A 306 7.69 -9.26 -2.13
N LEU A 307 6.39 -9.09 -2.31
CA LEU A 307 5.59 -9.73 -3.34
C LEU A 307 5.41 -8.78 -4.53
N HIS A 308 6.11 -9.02 -5.63
CA HIS A 308 6.04 -8.25 -6.87
C HIS A 308 5.06 -8.91 -7.85
N LEU A 309 3.87 -8.32 -7.97
CA LEU A 309 2.83 -8.69 -8.94
C LEU A 309 3.09 -7.97 -10.27
N ASN A 310 3.97 -8.54 -11.08
CA ASN A 310 4.45 -8.00 -12.36
C ASN A 310 3.97 -8.83 -13.59
N ALA A 311 3.09 -9.81 -13.37
CA ALA A 311 2.42 -10.53 -14.46
C ALA A 311 1.53 -9.57 -15.25
N THR A 312 1.37 -9.84 -16.55
CA THR A 312 0.54 -9.00 -17.44
C THR A 312 -0.89 -8.89 -16.92
N LEU A 313 -1.43 -9.98 -16.38
CA LEU A 313 -2.70 -10.02 -15.66
C LEU A 313 -2.55 -10.84 -14.39
N THR A 314 -2.84 -10.23 -13.25
CA THR A 314 -3.00 -10.94 -11.99
C THR A 314 -4.49 -11.04 -11.64
N THR A 315 -5.00 -12.25 -11.43
CA THR A 315 -6.40 -12.51 -11.10
C THR A 315 -6.51 -13.09 -9.69
N LEU A 316 -7.32 -12.48 -8.83
CA LEU A 316 -7.64 -13.00 -7.49
C LEU A 316 -9.14 -13.29 -7.42
N ASN A 317 -9.55 -14.55 -7.54
CA ASN A 317 -10.95 -14.94 -7.45
C ASN A 317 -11.19 -15.74 -6.17
N SER A 318 -11.77 -15.10 -5.16
CA SER A 318 -11.80 -15.59 -3.78
C SER A 318 -10.40 -15.86 -3.20
N GLY A 319 -9.38 -15.17 -3.71
CA GLY A 319 -7.97 -15.33 -3.29
C GLY A 319 -7.53 -14.25 -2.29
N THR A 320 -6.47 -14.54 -1.54
CA THR A 320 -5.88 -13.61 -0.56
C THR A 320 -4.43 -13.29 -0.94
N ALA A 321 -4.11 -11.99 -0.99
CA ALA A 321 -2.74 -11.50 -1.02
C ALA A 321 -2.42 -10.81 0.32
N ARG A 322 -1.43 -11.31 1.04
CA ARG A 322 -1.10 -10.89 2.41
C ARG A 322 0.34 -10.42 2.52
N SER A 323 0.56 -9.39 3.31
CA SER A 323 1.90 -8.94 3.72
C SER A 323 1.96 -8.81 5.24
N LEU A 324 2.89 -9.52 5.86
CA LEU A 324 3.22 -9.46 7.28
C LEU A 324 4.62 -8.85 7.42
N ASN A 325 4.68 -7.55 7.71
CA ASN A 325 5.92 -6.74 7.77
C ASN A 325 6.73 -6.69 6.45
N GLY A 326 6.18 -7.22 5.34
CA GLY A 326 6.78 -7.19 4.01
C GLY A 326 6.17 -6.10 3.12
N SER A 327 6.28 -6.23 1.80
CA SER A 327 5.55 -5.36 0.86
C SER A 327 4.84 -6.15 -0.24
N ILE A 328 3.75 -5.60 -0.79
CA ILE A 328 3.12 -6.05 -2.03
C ILE A 328 3.29 -4.92 -3.05
N HIS A 329 3.84 -5.21 -4.22
CA HIS A 329 4.06 -4.27 -5.30
C HIS A 329 3.25 -4.69 -6.53
N ILE A 330 2.36 -3.83 -7.02
CA ILE A 330 1.55 -4.05 -8.21
C ILE A 330 2.08 -3.18 -9.34
N TYR A 331 2.64 -3.80 -10.37
CA TYR A 331 3.27 -3.10 -11.52
C TYR A 331 2.41 -3.05 -12.78
N LYS A 332 1.40 -3.90 -12.87
CA LYS A 332 0.55 -4.05 -14.07
C LYS A 332 -0.92 -4.15 -13.67
N LYS A 333 -1.68 -5.03 -14.32
CA LYS A 333 -3.12 -5.18 -14.11
C LYS A 333 -3.43 -6.23 -13.05
N VAL A 334 -4.23 -5.87 -12.07
CA VAL A 334 -4.81 -6.78 -11.06
C VAL A 334 -6.33 -6.73 -11.17
N VAL A 335 -6.97 -7.90 -11.26
CA VAL A 335 -8.43 -8.05 -11.23
C VAL A 335 -8.80 -8.98 -10.09
N GLY A 336 -9.48 -8.45 -9.08
CA GLY A 336 -9.95 -9.20 -7.92
C GLY A 336 -11.47 -9.35 -7.91
N LYS A 337 -11.98 -10.54 -7.60
CA LYS A 337 -13.37 -10.79 -7.25
C LYS A 337 -13.40 -11.54 -5.94
N LEU A 338 -14.14 -11.07 -4.93
CA LEU A 338 -14.09 -11.65 -3.58
C LEU A 338 -12.66 -11.74 -3.03
N ALA A 339 -11.79 -10.82 -3.44
CA ALA A 339 -10.37 -10.85 -3.11
C ALA A 339 -10.10 -10.17 -1.76
N TYR A 340 -9.04 -10.61 -1.09
CA TYR A 340 -8.59 -10.03 0.18
C TYR A 340 -7.16 -9.53 0.06
N PHE A 341 -6.94 -8.25 0.33
CA PHE A 341 -5.62 -7.66 0.55
C PHE A 341 -5.45 -7.39 2.03
N HIS A 342 -4.49 -8.05 2.70
CA HIS A 342 -4.24 -7.87 4.13
C HIS A 342 -2.80 -7.41 4.36
N ILE A 343 -2.64 -6.14 4.72
CA ILE A 343 -1.35 -5.48 4.92
C ILE A 343 -1.17 -5.21 6.40
N ASN A 344 -0.36 -6.03 7.07
CA ASN A 344 -0.13 -5.94 8.51
C ASN A 344 1.32 -5.58 8.80
N GLY A 345 1.58 -4.34 9.25
CA GLY A 345 2.93 -3.79 9.44
C GLY A 345 3.76 -3.60 8.17
N GLY A 346 3.30 -4.15 7.04
CA GLY A 346 3.95 -4.08 5.74
C GLY A 346 3.46 -2.94 4.84
N ASN A 347 3.76 -3.00 3.54
CA ASN A 347 3.35 -1.99 2.56
C ASN A 347 2.55 -2.59 1.39
N LEU A 348 1.67 -1.80 0.80
CA LEU A 348 1.03 -2.05 -0.50
C LEU A 348 1.38 -0.88 -1.42
N PHE A 349 2.06 -1.15 -2.52
CA PHE A 349 2.42 -0.19 -3.54
C PHE A 349 1.69 -0.52 -4.85
N ILE A 350 0.83 0.37 -5.31
CA ILE A 350 0.27 0.32 -6.66
C ILE A 350 1.09 1.29 -7.50
N HIS A 351 1.98 0.77 -8.33
CA HIS A 351 2.95 1.56 -9.11
C HIS A 351 2.30 2.34 -10.26
N PRO A 352 2.98 3.34 -10.85
CA PRO A 352 2.44 4.09 -11.98
C PRO A 352 2.01 3.20 -13.14
N GLN A 353 0.97 3.62 -13.88
CA GLN A 353 0.37 2.88 -15.00
C GLN A 353 -0.27 1.53 -14.64
N SER A 354 -0.23 1.12 -13.37
CA SER A 354 -0.95 -0.06 -12.89
C SER A 354 -2.46 0.20 -12.82
N ASN A 355 -3.23 -0.87 -13.06
CA ASN A 355 -4.69 -0.84 -12.93
C ASN A 355 -5.14 -1.98 -12.03
N THR A 356 -5.65 -1.64 -10.86
CA THR A 356 -6.18 -2.59 -9.89
C THR A 356 -7.68 -2.44 -9.82
N SER A 357 -8.44 -3.45 -10.21
CA SER A 357 -9.89 -3.47 -10.17
C SER A 357 -10.38 -4.57 -9.24
N LEU A 358 -11.12 -4.21 -8.20
CA LEU A 358 -11.61 -5.13 -7.19
C LEU A 358 -13.14 -5.10 -7.12
N THR A 359 -13.76 -6.28 -7.16
CA THR A 359 -15.21 -6.45 -7.09
C THR A 359 -15.58 -7.33 -5.90
N ASP A 360 -16.55 -6.92 -5.07
CA ASP A 360 -16.97 -7.65 -3.86
C ASP A 360 -15.80 -8.00 -2.92
N SER A 361 -14.78 -7.15 -2.85
CA SER A 361 -13.48 -7.48 -2.24
C SER A 361 -13.22 -6.67 -0.96
N HIS A 362 -12.09 -6.93 -0.30
CA HIS A 362 -11.65 -6.22 0.89
C HIS A 362 -10.17 -5.85 0.84
N ILE A 363 -9.84 -4.63 1.25
CA ILE A 363 -8.46 -4.17 1.52
C ILE A 363 -8.38 -3.77 2.99
N TYR A 364 -7.43 -4.35 3.74
CA TYR A 364 -7.16 -4.05 5.14
C TYR A 364 -5.72 -3.56 5.32
N ILE A 365 -5.55 -2.38 5.90
CA ILE A 365 -4.24 -1.83 6.31
C ILE A 365 -4.21 -1.74 7.83
N ARG A 366 -3.29 -2.46 8.48
CA ARG A 366 -3.24 -2.68 9.94
C ARG A 366 -1.84 -2.52 10.51
N GLU A 367 -1.78 -2.30 11.82
CA GLU A 367 -0.56 -2.33 12.64
C GLU A 367 0.58 -1.46 12.08
N GLY A 368 0.27 -0.25 11.63
CA GLY A 368 1.27 0.67 11.06
C GLY A 368 1.65 0.39 9.60
N GLY A 369 0.98 -0.55 8.94
CA GLY A 369 1.14 -0.80 7.52
C GLY A 369 0.81 0.42 6.65
N ARG A 370 1.28 0.41 5.40
CA ARG A 370 1.13 1.55 4.48
C ARG A 370 0.51 1.13 3.15
N ALA A 371 -0.35 1.95 2.58
CA ALA A 371 -0.83 1.80 1.21
C ALA A 371 -0.48 3.05 0.39
N TYR A 372 0.12 2.85 -0.77
CA TYR A 372 0.53 3.91 -1.68
C TYR A 372 -0.05 3.64 -3.08
N VAL A 373 -0.97 4.49 -3.52
CA VAL A 373 -1.49 4.48 -4.89
C VAL A 373 -0.72 5.54 -5.68
N SER A 374 0.24 5.12 -6.49
CA SER A 374 1.15 6.01 -7.21
C SER A 374 0.42 6.89 -8.21
N GLN A 375 1.07 7.99 -8.59
CA GLN A 375 0.63 8.81 -9.72
C GLN A 375 0.43 7.94 -10.97
N ASP A 376 -0.61 8.24 -11.75
CA ASP A 376 -1.03 7.51 -12.97
C ASP A 376 -1.48 6.06 -12.74
N ALA A 377 -1.49 5.58 -11.49
CA ALA A 377 -2.17 4.35 -11.12
C ALA A 377 -3.67 4.57 -10.97
N THR A 378 -4.47 3.52 -11.20
CA THR A 378 -5.91 3.53 -10.92
C THR A 378 -6.27 2.37 -10.00
N LEU A 379 -7.01 2.68 -8.93
CA LEU A 379 -7.63 1.69 -8.04
C LEU A 379 -9.16 1.78 -8.18
N ILE A 380 -9.79 0.76 -8.73
CA ILE A 380 -11.25 0.66 -8.91
C ILE A 380 -11.81 -0.26 -7.82
N LEU A 381 -12.77 0.26 -7.05
CA LEU A 381 -13.43 -0.42 -5.94
C LEU A 381 -14.92 -0.58 -6.26
N GLU A 382 -15.32 -1.79 -6.65
CA GLU A 382 -16.71 -2.15 -6.93
C GLU A 382 -17.30 -3.00 -5.81
N ARG A 383 -18.31 -2.50 -5.10
CA ARG A 383 -18.87 -3.16 -3.89
C ARG A 383 -17.77 -3.66 -2.94
N THR A 384 -16.71 -2.87 -2.81
CA THR A 384 -15.46 -3.25 -2.14
C THR A 384 -15.24 -2.36 -0.93
N THR A 385 -14.76 -2.95 0.17
CA THR A 385 -14.44 -2.22 1.40
C THR A 385 -12.94 -1.94 1.46
N PHE A 386 -12.55 -0.68 1.62
CA PHE A 386 -11.16 -0.27 1.88
C PHE A 386 -11.04 0.24 3.32
N ASN A 387 -10.41 -0.55 4.19
CA ASN A 387 -10.30 -0.27 5.62
C ASN A 387 -8.85 0.03 6.06
N ASN A 388 -8.64 1.19 6.68
CA ASN A 388 -7.40 1.57 7.35
C ASN A 388 -7.58 1.53 8.87
N GLU A 389 -7.28 0.38 9.48
CA GLU A 389 -7.40 0.10 10.91
C GLU A 389 -6.03 0.31 11.60
N GLY A 390 -5.46 1.51 11.49
CA GLY A 390 -4.22 1.88 12.20
C GLY A 390 -2.96 1.99 11.34
N GLY A 391 -3.08 2.00 10.01
CA GLY A 391 -2.00 2.26 9.07
C GLY A 391 -2.00 3.67 8.46
N THR A 392 -1.33 3.81 7.32
CA THR A 392 -1.28 5.07 6.55
C THR A 392 -1.65 4.81 5.09
N ILE A 393 -2.60 5.56 4.55
CA ILE A 393 -2.93 5.55 3.12
C ILE A 393 -2.38 6.83 2.48
N THR A 394 -1.78 6.71 1.30
CA THR A 394 -1.39 7.85 0.46
C THR A 394 -1.83 7.61 -0.98
N THR A 395 -2.57 8.54 -1.57
CA THR A 395 -3.10 8.40 -2.93
C THR A 395 -2.69 9.57 -3.81
N ASN A 396 -1.84 9.26 -4.79
CA ASN A 396 -1.40 10.17 -5.84
C ASN A 396 -2.06 9.80 -7.18
N GLY A 397 -2.48 8.54 -7.34
CA GLY A 397 -3.35 8.04 -8.41
C GLY A 397 -4.82 8.07 -8.02
N SER A 398 -5.71 7.92 -8.99
CA SER A 398 -7.16 8.03 -8.77
C SER A 398 -7.71 6.77 -8.09
N ILE A 399 -8.60 6.98 -7.12
CA ILE A 399 -9.49 5.91 -6.62
C ILE A 399 -10.85 6.11 -7.28
N ILE A 400 -11.35 5.07 -7.95
CA ILE A 400 -12.68 5.03 -8.54
C ILE A 400 -13.54 4.13 -7.66
N VAL A 401 -14.68 4.62 -7.20
CA VAL A 401 -15.62 3.88 -6.36
C VAL A 401 -16.96 3.72 -7.08
N THR A 402 -17.63 2.59 -6.86
CA THR A 402 -18.99 2.34 -7.37
C THR A 402 -19.98 2.25 -6.20
N PRO A 403 -21.30 2.22 -6.48
CA PRO A 403 -22.31 2.01 -5.44
C PRO A 403 -22.00 0.76 -4.60
N SER A 404 -22.32 0.85 -3.30
CA SER A 404 -22.06 -0.15 -2.26
C SER A 404 -20.60 -0.41 -1.88
N SER A 405 -19.64 0.32 -2.45
CA SER A 405 -18.29 0.38 -1.89
C SER A 405 -18.26 1.23 -0.62
N SER A 406 -17.23 1.06 0.21
CA SER A 406 -17.04 1.88 1.42
C SER A 406 -15.56 2.08 1.72
N ILE A 407 -15.24 3.23 2.34
CA ILE A 407 -13.90 3.54 2.82
C ILE A 407 -14.00 3.87 4.31
N LEU A 408 -13.21 3.18 5.13
CA LEU A 408 -13.08 3.44 6.56
C LEU A 408 -11.64 3.85 6.85
N ASN A 409 -11.46 5.03 7.46
CA ASN A 409 -10.15 5.53 7.85
C ASN A 409 -10.07 5.79 9.35
N GLU A 410 -9.30 4.98 10.08
CA GLU A 410 -9.10 5.15 11.53
C GLU A 410 -7.78 5.84 11.89
N LYS A 411 -6.90 6.10 10.90
CA LYS A 411 -5.63 6.78 11.09
C LYS A 411 -5.31 7.74 9.93
N ASP A 412 -4.13 7.71 9.33
CA ASP A 412 -3.70 8.77 8.41
C ASP A 412 -4.07 8.44 6.95
N PHE A 413 -4.72 9.37 6.27
CA PHE A 413 -5.05 9.28 4.85
C PHE A 413 -4.67 10.57 4.11
N PHE A 414 -3.57 10.50 3.36
CA PHE A 414 -3.06 11.58 2.52
C PHE A 414 -3.64 11.47 1.11
N ILE A 415 -4.54 12.38 0.76
CA ILE A 415 -5.20 12.40 -0.55
C ILE A 415 -4.60 13.54 -1.38
N GLN A 416 -3.84 13.17 -2.40
CA GLN A 416 -3.22 14.09 -3.37
C GLN A 416 -3.91 14.05 -4.74
N SER A 417 -4.90 13.17 -4.89
CA SER A 417 -5.68 12.90 -6.10
C SER A 417 -7.18 12.84 -5.79
N SER A 418 -8.01 12.57 -6.80
CA SER A 418 -9.46 12.50 -6.60
C SER A 418 -9.94 11.09 -6.22
N ILE A 419 -10.99 11.04 -5.41
CA ILE A 419 -11.83 9.85 -5.19
C ILE A 419 -13.12 10.07 -5.99
N ILE A 420 -13.27 9.37 -7.10
CA ILE A 420 -14.32 9.61 -8.11
C ILE A 420 -15.37 8.52 -8.01
N SER A 421 -16.65 8.90 -8.02
CA SER A 421 -17.74 7.93 -8.09
C SER A 421 -18.15 7.69 -9.52
N THR A 422 -18.36 6.43 -9.91
CA THR A 422 -18.98 6.11 -11.21
C THR A 422 -20.46 6.47 -11.27
N ASN A 423 -21.09 6.71 -10.12
CA ASN A 423 -22.48 7.14 -10.01
C ASN A 423 -22.58 8.37 -9.09
N LYS A 424 -22.84 9.54 -9.66
CA LYS A 424 -22.96 10.79 -8.88
C LYS A 424 -24.04 10.74 -7.80
N ASN A 425 -25.06 9.88 -7.96
CA ASN A 425 -26.18 9.78 -7.03
C ASN A 425 -25.98 8.72 -5.93
N SER A 426 -24.91 7.92 -5.96
CA SER A 426 -24.75 6.84 -4.97
C SER A 426 -24.28 7.34 -3.61
N ASP A 427 -24.91 6.84 -2.54
CA ASP A 427 -24.46 7.02 -1.16
C ASP A 427 -23.28 6.08 -0.87
N ILE A 428 -22.07 6.57 -1.16
CA ILE A 428 -20.82 5.84 -0.90
C ILE A 428 -20.16 6.49 0.32
N PRO A 429 -20.14 5.82 1.48
CA PRO A 429 -19.60 6.40 2.70
C PRO A 429 -18.06 6.38 2.71
N LEU A 430 -17.48 7.50 3.16
CA LEU A 430 -16.12 7.60 3.67
C LEU A 430 -16.22 7.97 5.15
N ASP A 431 -16.06 6.98 6.02
CA ASP A 431 -16.08 7.16 7.47
C ASP A 431 -14.67 7.46 7.97
N ASN A 432 -14.45 8.70 8.41
CA ASN A 432 -13.15 9.15 8.90
C ASN A 432 -13.14 9.29 10.42
N LYS A 433 -12.43 8.41 11.12
CA LYS A 433 -12.14 8.52 12.56
C LYS A 433 -10.72 9.04 12.83
N GLY A 434 -9.82 8.96 11.85
CA GLY A 434 -8.42 9.37 11.95
C GLY A 434 -8.15 10.78 11.43
N SER A 435 -7.11 10.95 10.62
CA SER A 435 -6.75 12.20 9.95
C SER A 435 -6.79 12.05 8.44
N ILE A 436 -7.47 12.97 7.75
CA ILE A 436 -7.38 13.14 6.30
C ILE A 436 -6.59 14.41 6.02
N ASN A 437 -5.57 14.31 5.17
CA ASN A 437 -4.83 15.46 4.69
C ASN A 437 -4.98 15.57 3.16
N LEU A 438 -5.62 16.65 2.72
CA LEU A 438 -5.83 16.99 1.32
C LEU A 438 -4.73 17.94 0.85
N ASN A 439 -3.81 17.42 0.05
CA ASN A 439 -2.70 18.20 -0.50
C ASN A 439 -2.47 17.85 -1.96
N ALA A 440 -3.06 18.63 -2.88
CA ALA A 440 -2.84 18.42 -4.30
C ALA A 440 -1.37 18.77 -4.63
N VAL A 441 -0.61 17.78 -5.05
CA VAL A 441 0.72 18.04 -5.60
C VAL A 441 0.53 18.56 -7.02
N ASN A 442 1.20 19.66 -7.36
CA ASN A 442 1.26 20.22 -8.72
C ASN A 442 2.00 19.28 -9.67
N ASN A 443 1.39 18.15 -10.00
CA ASN A 443 1.93 17.20 -10.96
C ASN A 443 1.19 17.40 -12.28
N ASN A 444 1.93 17.87 -13.29
CA ASN A 444 1.49 18.03 -14.68
C ASN A 444 1.21 16.66 -15.31
N ILE A 445 0.15 15.98 -14.87
CA ILE A 445 -0.30 14.72 -15.46
C ILE A 445 -1.10 15.05 -16.72
N GLN A 446 -0.49 14.83 -17.88
CA GLN A 446 -1.25 14.75 -19.13
C GLN A 446 -2.07 13.46 -19.11
N ASN A 447 -3.34 13.60 -18.76
CA ASN A 447 -4.30 12.50 -18.66
C ASN A 447 -4.70 12.06 -20.08
N SER A 448 -3.78 11.42 -20.81
CA SER A 448 -3.91 11.26 -22.27
C SER A 448 -4.64 10.00 -22.73
N ASN A 449 -5.08 9.07 -21.87
CA ASN A 449 -5.63 7.79 -22.34
C ASN A 449 -6.70 7.11 -21.45
N LEU A 450 -7.32 7.80 -20.48
CA LEU A 450 -8.58 7.29 -19.92
C LEU A 450 -9.67 7.49 -20.98
N ASN A 451 -10.06 6.41 -21.67
CA ASN A 451 -11.14 6.43 -22.67
C ASN A 451 -12.31 7.30 -22.18
N ASN A 452 -12.52 8.40 -22.92
CA ASN A 452 -13.38 9.56 -22.63
C ASN A 452 -14.89 9.29 -22.42
N ASN A 453 -15.31 8.06 -22.16
CA ASN A 453 -16.74 7.72 -22.04
C ASN A 453 -17.32 7.79 -20.63
N ILE A 454 -16.51 8.06 -19.60
CA ILE A 454 -17.01 8.13 -18.20
C ILE A 454 -17.03 9.56 -17.65
N TYR A 455 -16.25 10.49 -18.22
CA TYR A 455 -16.26 11.90 -17.83
C TYR A 455 -16.05 12.77 -19.08
N ASP A 456 -17.15 13.09 -19.76
CA ASP A 456 -17.16 14.09 -20.83
C ASP A 456 -17.17 15.48 -20.18
N ASP A 457 -15.99 15.96 -19.77
CA ASP A 457 -15.77 17.38 -19.48
C ASP A 457 -15.05 18.02 -20.68
N SER A 458 -15.71 17.97 -21.84
CA SER A 458 -15.25 18.56 -23.11
C SER A 458 -15.22 20.09 -23.13
N SER A 459 -15.27 20.75 -21.97
CA SER A 459 -15.33 22.21 -21.87
C SER A 459 -14.00 22.91 -21.56
N ALA A 460 -12.93 22.19 -21.23
CA ALA A 460 -11.63 22.78 -20.86
C ALA A 460 -10.57 22.66 -21.97
N SER A 461 -10.89 23.13 -23.18
CA SER A 461 -9.89 23.35 -24.23
C SER A 461 -9.29 24.76 -24.11
N GLY A 462 -8.06 24.85 -23.62
CA GLY A 462 -7.20 26.01 -23.86
C GLY A 462 -7.06 27.02 -22.72
N SER A 463 -6.32 26.68 -21.67
CA SER A 463 -5.45 27.66 -21.00
C SER A 463 -4.38 26.95 -20.18
N SER A 464 -3.11 27.09 -20.59
CA SER A 464 -1.94 26.57 -19.88
C SER A 464 -1.55 27.44 -18.68
N SER A 465 -2.51 27.89 -17.88
CA SER A 465 -2.22 28.54 -16.62
C SER A 465 -1.88 27.47 -15.58
N ASN A 466 -1.06 27.84 -14.58
CA ASN A 466 -0.59 27.03 -13.44
C ASN A 466 -1.74 26.54 -12.54
N ASN A 467 -2.74 25.88 -13.12
CA ASN A 467 -3.96 25.46 -12.45
C ASN A 467 -3.59 24.28 -11.55
N LYS A 468 -3.48 24.58 -10.25
CA LYS A 468 -3.47 23.57 -9.21
C LYS A 468 -4.65 22.64 -9.45
N LYS A 469 -4.37 21.34 -9.43
CA LYS A 469 -5.38 20.31 -9.73
C LYS A 469 -6.43 20.32 -8.62
N ASP A 470 -7.69 20.41 -9.00
CA ASP A 470 -8.81 20.28 -8.07
C ASP A 470 -8.81 18.86 -7.46
N ILE A 471 -9.12 18.77 -6.17
CA ILE A 471 -9.37 17.49 -5.48
C ILE A 471 -10.88 17.26 -5.49
N ARG A 472 -11.34 16.20 -6.16
CA ARG A 472 -12.74 15.78 -6.12
C ARG A 472 -12.91 14.56 -5.22
N LEU A 473 -13.74 14.69 -4.20
CA LEU A 473 -14.16 13.65 -3.27
C LEU A 473 -15.66 13.40 -3.48
N GLU A 474 -15.99 12.56 -4.47
CA GLU A 474 -17.37 12.27 -4.88
C GLU A 474 -18.04 11.21 -3.99
N VAL A 475 -17.73 11.25 -2.69
CA VAL A 475 -18.18 10.34 -1.64
C VAL A 475 -18.77 11.13 -0.48
N ASN A 476 -19.61 10.47 0.31
CA ASN A 476 -20.24 11.08 1.49
C ASN A 476 -19.30 10.93 2.69
N ILE A 477 -18.73 12.04 3.15
CA ILE A 477 -17.75 12.04 4.22
C ILE A 477 -18.46 12.18 5.57
N LYS A 478 -18.30 11.18 6.43
CA LYS A 478 -18.68 11.24 7.85
C LYS A 478 -17.41 11.36 8.68
N ASN A 479 -17.13 12.56 9.17
CA ASN A 479 -15.91 12.86 9.89
C ASN A 479 -16.13 12.88 11.40
N THR A 480 -15.50 11.97 12.14
CA THR A 480 -15.31 12.03 13.60
C THR A 480 -13.88 12.31 14.02
N GLY A 481 -12.96 12.42 13.06
CA GLY A 481 -11.55 12.74 13.25
C GLY A 481 -11.20 14.12 12.71
N SER A 482 -10.02 14.26 12.11
CA SER A 482 -9.54 15.54 11.55
C SER A 482 -9.51 15.50 10.02
N ILE A 483 -9.84 16.63 9.39
CA ILE A 483 -9.56 16.92 7.98
C ILE A 483 -8.72 18.18 7.91
N LYS A 484 -7.64 18.13 7.15
CA LYS A 484 -6.80 19.28 6.83
C LYS A 484 -6.75 19.47 5.33
N VAL A 485 -6.96 20.70 4.87
CA VAL A 485 -6.78 21.11 3.48
C VAL A 485 -5.61 22.07 3.40
N ASP A 486 -4.56 21.66 2.69
CA ASP A 486 -3.37 22.49 2.50
C ASP A 486 -3.66 23.71 1.60
N LYS A 487 -2.63 24.57 1.45
CA LYS A 487 -2.76 25.93 0.92
C LYS A 487 -3.19 26.05 -0.54
N ASN A 488 -4.26 26.83 -0.78
CA ASN A 488 -4.77 27.20 -2.10
C ASN A 488 -5.18 26.00 -2.96
N HIS A 489 -6.01 25.13 -2.40
CA HIS A 489 -6.63 24.01 -3.12
C HIS A 489 -8.12 24.29 -3.35
N ASN A 490 -8.63 23.85 -4.49
CA ASN A 490 -10.08 23.70 -4.68
C ASN A 490 -10.44 22.25 -4.34
N VAL A 491 -11.28 22.07 -3.34
CA VAL A 491 -11.78 20.76 -2.93
C VAL A 491 -13.26 20.71 -3.24
N TYR A 492 -13.70 19.67 -3.94
CA TYR A 492 -15.10 19.38 -4.20
C TYR A 492 -15.48 18.14 -3.40
N ILE A 493 -16.40 18.29 -2.45
CA ILE A 493 -16.92 17.19 -1.63
C ILE A 493 -18.35 16.91 -2.10
N LYS A 494 -18.79 15.66 -2.15
CA LYS A 494 -20.20 15.39 -2.46
C LYS A 494 -21.10 15.83 -1.30
N ASN A 495 -20.84 15.27 -0.12
CA ASN A 495 -21.55 15.56 1.11
C ASN A 495 -20.57 15.48 2.27
N TYR A 496 -20.71 16.38 3.25
CA TYR A 496 -19.87 16.43 4.43
C TYR A 496 -20.71 16.53 5.70
N GLN A 497 -20.49 15.60 6.62
CA GLN A 497 -21.03 15.65 7.97
C GLN A 497 -19.91 15.43 8.98
N GLN A 498 -19.68 16.41 9.85
CA GLN A 498 -18.75 16.28 10.96
C GLN A 498 -19.49 16.03 12.28
N SER A 499 -19.01 15.07 13.04
CA SER A 499 -19.52 14.68 14.35
C SER A 499 -18.36 14.38 15.31
N GLY A 500 -18.61 14.14 16.60
CA GLY A 500 -17.57 13.87 17.59
C GLY A 500 -16.88 15.12 18.17
N GLY A 501 -16.62 15.13 19.48
CA GLY A 501 -16.15 16.33 20.20
C GLY A 501 -14.73 16.79 19.86
N ASN A 502 -13.87 15.87 19.44
CA ASN A 502 -12.46 16.16 19.10
C ASN A 502 -12.21 16.31 17.59
N SER A 503 -13.27 16.31 16.77
CA SER A 503 -13.10 16.42 15.33
C SER A 503 -12.70 17.82 14.89
N SER A 504 -11.97 17.94 13.78
CA SER A 504 -11.56 19.23 13.23
C SER A 504 -11.63 19.26 11.70
N PHE A 505 -11.96 20.42 11.14
CA PHE A 505 -11.77 20.76 9.73
C PHE A 505 -10.92 22.03 9.66
N VAL A 506 -9.68 21.88 9.22
CA VAL A 506 -8.71 22.97 9.05
C VAL A 506 -8.45 23.21 7.57
N PHE A 507 -8.44 24.45 7.12
CA PHE A 507 -8.17 24.81 5.73
C PHE A 507 -7.42 26.13 5.61
N ASP A 508 -6.63 26.31 4.55
CA ASP A 508 -5.77 27.49 4.41
C ASP A 508 -5.82 28.06 2.98
N ASN A 509 -6.37 29.25 2.84
CA ASN A 509 -6.62 29.94 1.57
C ASN A 509 -7.24 29.04 0.49
N SER A 510 -8.13 28.12 0.89
CA SER A 510 -8.68 27.07 0.01
C SER A 510 -10.17 27.27 -0.25
N ASN A 511 -10.66 26.77 -1.38
CA ASN A 511 -12.08 26.79 -1.75
C ASN A 511 -12.69 25.41 -1.56
N ILE A 512 -13.62 25.28 -0.63
CA ILE A 512 -14.31 24.04 -0.29
C ILE A 512 -15.72 24.09 -0.86
N ASN A 513 -15.95 23.36 -1.95
CA ASN A 513 -17.25 23.24 -2.59
C ASN A 513 -17.90 21.92 -2.19
N SER A 514 -19.23 21.92 -2.12
CA SER A 514 -20.03 20.74 -1.83
C SER A 514 -21.24 20.63 -2.77
N ASN A 515 -21.79 19.45 -2.99
CA ASN A 515 -23.10 19.35 -3.67
C ASN A 515 -24.26 19.60 -2.70
N GLU A 516 -24.02 19.37 -1.42
CA GLU A 516 -25.00 19.54 -0.34
C GLU A 516 -24.52 20.56 0.71
N THR A 517 -25.42 20.98 1.59
CA THR A 517 -25.07 21.77 2.78
C THR A 517 -24.07 21.00 3.64
N ILE A 518 -22.96 21.64 3.98
CA ILE A 518 -21.94 21.06 4.87
C ILE A 518 -22.50 21.10 6.30
N LYS A 519 -22.61 19.93 6.93
CA LYS A 519 -23.17 19.77 8.28
C LYS A 519 -22.07 19.61 9.31
N PHE A 520 -22.20 20.34 10.41
CA PHE A 520 -21.25 20.36 11.50
C PHE A 520 -21.99 20.20 12.82
N ASP A 521 -22.00 18.97 13.32
CA ASP A 521 -22.75 18.57 14.50
C ASP A 521 -21.92 18.61 15.79
N ASN A 522 -20.58 18.64 15.70
CA ASN A 522 -19.65 18.80 16.82
C ASN A 522 -18.21 19.00 16.31
N GLY A 523 -17.29 19.41 17.18
CA GLY A 523 -15.86 19.57 16.89
C GLY A 523 -15.47 21.03 16.62
N THR A 524 -14.53 21.24 15.71
CA THR A 524 -14.07 22.59 15.28
C THR A 524 -13.97 22.72 13.76
N ILE A 525 -14.31 23.88 13.22
CA ILE A 525 -14.00 24.28 11.84
C ILE A 525 -13.26 25.62 11.91
N HIS A 526 -12.08 25.73 11.32
CA HIS A 526 -11.34 26.99 11.27
C HIS A 526 -10.36 27.03 10.11
N GLY A 527 -10.00 28.23 9.67
CA GLY A 527 -9.12 28.39 8.54
C GLY A 527 -9.32 29.70 7.79
N ASN A 528 -8.61 29.81 6.68
CA ASN A 528 -8.78 30.90 5.72
C ASN A 528 -9.29 30.32 4.41
N GLY A 529 -10.30 30.93 3.79
CA GLY A 529 -10.81 30.45 2.50
C GLY A 529 -12.31 30.62 2.34
N THR A 530 -12.86 29.88 1.38
CA THR A 530 -14.25 30.00 0.97
C THR A 530 -14.94 28.65 1.06
N PHE A 531 -16.15 28.61 1.59
CA PHE A 531 -17.11 27.54 1.38
C PHE A 531 -18.03 27.93 0.23
N GLY A 532 -18.05 27.14 -0.84
CA GLY A 532 -18.89 27.37 -2.01
C GLY A 532 -20.39 27.17 -1.77
N ASN A 533 -20.77 26.65 -0.60
CA ASN A 533 -22.12 26.22 -0.27
C ASN A 533 -22.55 26.67 1.12
N SER A 534 -23.81 26.42 1.45
CA SER A 534 -24.36 26.66 2.79
C SER A 534 -23.67 25.81 3.85
N LEU A 535 -23.57 26.35 5.06
CA LEU A 535 -23.07 25.69 6.26
C LEU A 535 -24.20 25.58 7.31
N ASP A 536 -24.37 24.39 7.88
CA ASP A 536 -25.32 24.14 8.98
C ASP A 536 -24.57 23.62 10.21
N GLN A 537 -24.46 24.48 11.23
CA GLN A 537 -23.79 24.22 12.48
C GLN A 537 -24.81 23.88 13.57
N ASN A 538 -25.01 22.59 13.80
CA ASN A 538 -25.87 22.09 14.86
C ASN A 538 -25.21 22.24 16.24
N SER A 539 -23.91 21.94 16.37
CA SER A 539 -23.10 22.20 17.57
C SER A 539 -21.61 22.36 17.18
N GLY A 540 -20.69 22.31 18.14
CA GLY A 540 -19.26 22.56 17.92
C GLY A 540 -18.92 24.05 17.76
N GLN A 541 -17.69 24.35 17.34
CA GLN A 541 -17.15 25.70 17.22
C GLN A 541 -16.69 26.05 15.80
N LEU A 542 -17.13 27.21 15.28
CA LEU A 542 -16.56 27.85 14.10
C LEU A 542 -15.54 28.92 14.53
N GLY A 543 -14.27 28.75 14.18
CA GLY A 543 -13.17 29.65 14.57
C GLY A 543 -12.12 28.98 15.45
N SER A 544 -11.03 29.72 15.71
CA SER A 544 -9.84 29.22 16.42
C SER A 544 -9.49 30.11 17.62
N ARG A 545 -9.11 29.50 18.74
CA ARG A 545 -8.60 30.21 19.92
C ARG A 545 -7.23 30.86 19.69
N ASN A 546 -6.47 30.31 18.76
CA ASN A 546 -5.04 30.57 18.60
C ASN A 546 -4.74 31.43 17.38
N GLU A 547 -5.60 31.39 16.36
CA GLU A 547 -5.36 31.98 15.06
C GLU A 547 -6.52 32.88 14.64
N THR A 548 -6.21 33.95 13.91
CA THR A 548 -7.21 34.74 13.20
C THR A 548 -7.63 34.00 11.94
N ILE A 549 -8.92 34.04 11.63
CA ILE A 549 -9.52 33.30 10.51
C ILE A 549 -10.20 34.24 9.52
N SER A 550 -10.36 33.81 8.27
CA SER A 550 -11.09 34.56 7.26
C SER A 550 -11.91 33.58 6.42
N ILE A 551 -13.21 33.48 6.72
CA ILE A 551 -14.10 32.50 6.10
C ILE A 551 -15.17 33.22 5.30
N ASP A 552 -15.22 32.97 3.99
CA ASP A 552 -16.33 33.33 3.12
C ASP A 552 -17.28 32.13 2.97
N ILE A 553 -18.58 32.34 3.05
CA ILE A 553 -19.62 31.32 2.88
C ILE A 553 -20.54 31.77 1.75
N ASN A 554 -20.44 31.15 0.58
CA ASN A 554 -21.23 31.45 -0.61
C ASN A 554 -22.60 30.77 -0.57
N GLY A 555 -23.27 30.85 0.58
CA GLY A 555 -24.55 30.23 0.83
C GLY A 555 -25.17 30.77 2.11
N ASN A 556 -26.14 30.03 2.65
CA ASN A 556 -26.74 30.34 3.93
C ASN A 556 -25.85 29.81 5.07
N TYR A 557 -25.92 30.45 6.23
CA TYR A 557 -25.27 29.94 7.44
C TYR A 557 -26.27 29.83 8.58
N THR A 558 -26.37 28.64 9.15
CA THR A 558 -27.20 28.37 10.33
C THR A 558 -26.30 27.99 11.51
N LEU A 559 -26.47 28.68 12.64
CA LEU A 559 -25.87 28.35 13.92
C LEU A 559 -26.98 28.05 14.93
N ASN A 560 -27.09 26.81 15.36
CA ASN A 560 -28.06 26.40 16.38
C ASN A 560 -27.59 26.73 17.80
N THR A 561 -28.49 26.58 18.78
CA THR A 561 -28.32 27.08 20.16
C THR A 561 -27.16 26.46 20.93
N THR A 562 -26.71 25.26 20.54
CA THR A 562 -25.57 24.56 21.18
C THR A 562 -24.25 24.78 20.45
N GLY A 563 -24.24 25.46 19.31
CA GLY A 563 -23.02 25.82 18.60
C GLY A 563 -22.38 27.10 19.14
N SER A 564 -21.12 27.32 18.78
CA SER A 564 -20.41 28.57 19.05
C SER A 564 -19.62 29.09 17.85
N ILE A 565 -19.46 30.42 17.80
CA ILE A 565 -18.50 31.11 16.94
C ILE A 565 -17.42 31.69 17.84
N LEU A 566 -16.15 31.54 17.44
CA LEU A 566 -15.03 32.13 18.13
C LEU A 566 -14.31 33.14 17.23
N ILE A 567 -14.28 34.39 17.67
CA ILE A 567 -13.64 35.51 17.00
C ILE A 567 -12.41 35.93 17.80
N LYS A 568 -11.24 35.93 17.17
CA LYS A 568 -10.00 36.46 17.74
C LYS A 568 -9.71 37.82 17.11
N ILE A 569 -9.47 38.84 17.93
CA ILE A 569 -9.09 40.18 17.49
C ILE A 569 -7.69 40.45 18.04
N GLU A 570 -6.68 40.20 17.21
CA GLU A 570 -5.29 40.47 17.56
C GLU A 570 -5.02 41.96 17.41
N SER A 571 -5.30 42.54 16.24
CA SER A 571 -5.13 43.97 15.98
C SER A 571 -6.28 44.54 15.13
N GLU A 572 -6.25 45.84 14.85
CA GLU A 572 -7.21 46.46 13.93
C GLU A 572 -7.14 45.93 12.49
N GLN A 573 -6.02 45.31 12.10
CA GLN A 573 -5.79 44.77 10.75
C GLN A 573 -5.85 43.24 10.74
N ASP A 574 -5.58 42.61 11.87
CA ASP A 574 -5.52 41.16 12.04
C ASP A 574 -6.57 40.68 13.03
N TYR A 575 -7.69 40.20 12.49
CA TYR A 575 -8.81 39.71 13.29
C TYR A 575 -9.66 38.73 12.47
N SER A 576 -10.38 37.86 13.18
CA SER A 576 -11.26 36.86 12.59
C SER A 576 -12.44 37.51 11.85
N LYS A 577 -12.65 37.10 10.60
CA LYS A 577 -13.70 37.59 9.70
C LYS A 577 -14.52 36.42 9.20
N ILE A 578 -15.84 36.56 9.25
CA ILE A 578 -16.79 35.63 8.65
C ILE A 578 -17.70 36.43 7.72
N ASN A 579 -17.83 36.00 6.48
CA ASN A 579 -18.63 36.69 5.48
C ASN A 579 -19.61 35.70 4.85
N ILE A 580 -20.90 35.88 5.12
CA ILE A 580 -21.98 35.03 4.65
C ILE A 580 -22.66 35.76 3.50
N LEU A 581 -22.64 35.17 2.31
CA LEU A 581 -23.15 35.85 1.13
C LEU A 581 -24.68 35.99 1.16
N ASN A 582 -25.37 34.99 1.71
CA ASN A 582 -26.84 34.96 1.75
C ASN A 582 -27.36 35.18 3.18
N ASP A 583 -28.29 34.36 3.63
CA ASP A 583 -28.96 34.53 4.91
C ASP A 583 -28.17 33.88 6.05
N ALA A 584 -28.21 34.53 7.21
CA ALA A 584 -27.68 34.03 8.47
C ALA A 584 -28.80 33.77 9.49
N ASP A 585 -28.75 32.64 10.18
CA ASP A 585 -29.60 32.32 11.34
C ASP A 585 -28.71 31.95 12.54
N ILE A 586 -28.50 32.89 13.47
CA ILE A 586 -27.45 32.79 14.50
C ILE A 586 -28.05 32.73 15.91
N LYS A 587 -28.37 31.51 16.38
CA LYS A 587 -29.01 31.26 17.69
C LYS A 587 -28.04 30.83 18.80
N GLY A 588 -26.82 30.42 18.44
CA GLY A 588 -25.79 29.94 19.36
C GLY A 588 -25.00 31.05 20.06
N ASN A 589 -23.85 30.67 20.62
CA ASN A 589 -22.98 31.56 21.38
C ASN A 589 -21.90 32.20 20.48
N ILE A 590 -21.50 33.43 20.77
CA ILE A 590 -20.31 34.05 20.18
C ILE A 590 -19.34 34.40 21.29
N GLU A 591 -18.11 33.88 21.20
CA GLU A 591 -17.00 34.24 22.08
C GLU A 591 -16.03 35.15 21.29
N ILE A 592 -15.80 36.35 21.80
CA ILE A 592 -14.92 37.35 21.19
C ILE A 592 -13.72 37.55 22.10
N LYS A 593 -12.54 37.13 21.64
CA LYS A 593 -11.26 37.32 22.32
C LYS A 593 -10.55 38.55 21.77
N VAL A 594 -10.33 39.57 22.59
CA VAL A 594 -9.69 40.83 22.20
C VAL A 594 -8.33 40.96 22.87
N SER A 595 -7.32 41.29 22.09
CA SER A 595 -5.98 41.52 22.64
C SER A 595 -5.97 42.74 23.57
N LYS A 596 -5.38 42.61 24.77
CA LYS A 596 -5.35 43.67 25.80
C LYS A 596 -4.78 45.00 25.28
N HIS A 597 -3.87 44.95 24.30
CA HIS A 597 -3.28 46.16 23.74
C HIS A 597 -4.28 47.04 22.97
N LEU A 598 -5.39 46.47 22.47
CA LEU A 598 -6.44 47.23 21.77
C LEU A 598 -7.34 48.00 22.73
N ILE A 599 -7.49 47.56 23.98
CA ILE A 599 -8.39 48.19 24.96
C ILE A 599 -7.96 49.63 25.25
N ASN A 600 -6.67 49.93 25.20
CA ASN A 600 -6.14 51.27 25.50
C ASN A 600 -6.07 52.20 24.27
N GLN A 601 -6.52 51.76 23.11
CA GLN A 601 -6.46 52.52 21.86
C GLN A 601 -7.74 53.33 21.61
N GLU A 602 -7.72 54.16 20.55
CA GLU A 602 -8.90 54.88 20.10
C GLU A 602 -10.02 53.90 19.72
N ASN A 603 -11.26 54.27 20.01
CA ASN A 603 -12.41 53.42 19.74
C ASN A 603 -12.51 53.15 18.24
N LYS A 604 -12.45 51.87 17.88
CA LYS A 604 -12.61 51.40 16.51
C LYS A 604 -13.69 50.34 16.42
N GLU A 605 -14.56 50.49 15.44
CA GLU A 605 -15.57 49.49 15.12
C GLU A 605 -15.04 48.52 14.06
N LEU A 606 -15.03 47.23 14.39
CA LEU A 606 -14.58 46.15 13.53
C LEU A 606 -15.77 45.29 13.11
N ASN A 607 -16.05 45.23 11.80
CA ASN A 607 -17.04 44.30 11.26
C ASN A 607 -16.45 42.89 11.23
N ILE A 608 -16.93 42.01 12.10
CA ILE A 608 -16.40 40.65 12.28
C ILE A 608 -17.24 39.59 11.59
N ILE A 609 -18.56 39.82 11.44
CA ILE A 609 -19.45 38.95 10.66
C ILE A 609 -20.25 39.82 9.70
N LYS A 610 -20.28 39.47 8.41
CA LYS A 610 -21.12 40.09 7.39
C LYS A 610 -22.15 39.09 6.88
N TYR A 611 -23.34 39.56 6.55
CA TYR A 611 -24.44 38.74 6.01
C TYR A 611 -25.38 39.60 5.16
N SER A 612 -26.15 38.99 4.26
CA SER A 612 -27.17 39.73 3.49
C SER A 612 -28.42 39.99 4.29
N ASN A 613 -28.95 38.96 4.96
CA ASN A 613 -30.11 39.07 5.87
C ASN A 613 -29.89 38.24 7.13
N LEU A 614 -30.50 38.67 8.23
CA LEU A 614 -30.56 37.93 9.49
C LEU A 614 -31.99 37.42 9.71
N ASN A 615 -32.19 36.11 9.71
CA ASN A 615 -33.53 35.48 9.74
C ASN A 615 -34.13 35.35 11.14
N SER A 616 -33.35 35.57 12.20
CA SER A 616 -33.78 35.48 13.60
C SER A 616 -33.34 36.71 14.41
N ASN A 617 -33.81 36.83 15.65
CA ASN A 617 -33.17 37.69 16.65
C ASN A 617 -31.80 37.06 17.00
N GLY A 618 -30.86 37.12 16.06
CA GLY A 618 -29.57 36.49 16.20
C GLY A 618 -28.70 37.18 17.25
N PHE A 619 -27.59 36.55 17.64
CA PHE A 619 -26.58 37.12 18.55
C PHE A 619 -27.02 37.29 20.03
N ASN A 620 -27.95 36.45 20.51
CA ASN A 620 -28.48 36.58 21.89
C ASN A 620 -27.45 36.30 23.01
N SER A 621 -26.32 35.67 22.69
CA SER A 621 -25.29 35.29 23.66
C SER A 621 -23.91 35.65 23.14
N VAL A 622 -23.45 36.85 23.50
CA VAL A 622 -22.12 37.35 23.17
C VAL A 622 -21.29 37.41 24.45
N LYS A 623 -20.10 36.82 24.44
CA LYS A 623 -19.16 36.81 25.55
C LYS A 623 -17.86 37.47 25.12
N PHE A 624 -17.39 38.42 25.91
CA PHE A 624 -16.11 39.06 25.68
C PHE A 624 -15.04 38.45 26.60
N LYS A 625 -13.87 38.22 26.03
CA LYS A 625 -12.66 37.92 26.76
C LYS A 625 -11.55 38.85 26.29
N THR A 626 -10.66 39.17 27.19
CA THR A 626 -9.41 39.84 26.84
C THR A 626 -8.25 38.91 27.08
N TYR A 627 -7.21 38.99 26.26
CA TYR A 627 -6.02 38.17 26.47
C TYR A 627 -4.73 38.98 26.28
N ASP A 628 -3.70 38.58 27.01
CA ASP A 628 -2.34 39.05 26.78
C ASP A 628 -1.66 38.14 25.74
N PRO A 629 -1.26 38.65 24.56
CA PRO A 629 -0.58 37.82 23.56
C PRO A 629 0.76 37.24 24.02
N ALA A 630 1.44 37.88 24.99
CA ALA A 630 2.75 37.45 25.45
C ALA A 630 2.67 36.29 26.45
N SER A 631 1.72 36.35 27.39
CA SER A 631 1.55 35.29 28.41
C SER A 631 0.49 34.25 28.05
N GLY A 632 -0.47 34.61 27.19
CA GLY A 632 -1.65 33.80 26.89
C GLY A 632 -2.76 33.88 27.95
N ASP A 633 -2.59 34.71 28.99
CA ASP A 633 -3.58 34.85 30.06
C ASP A 633 -4.89 35.44 29.54
N GLU A 634 -6.01 34.80 29.85
CA GLU A 634 -7.36 35.24 29.47
C GLU A 634 -8.12 35.79 30.69
N GLU A 635 -8.86 36.88 30.50
CA GLU A 635 -9.78 37.45 31.49
C GLU A 635 -11.15 37.65 30.84
N ASP A 636 -12.19 37.10 31.46
CA ASP A 636 -13.56 37.37 31.07
C ASP A 636 -13.89 38.85 31.28
N GLN A 637 -14.59 39.45 30.34
CA GLN A 637 -15.00 40.85 30.39
C GLN A 637 -16.50 40.97 30.18
N GLU A 638 -17.14 41.78 31.03
CA GLU A 638 -18.50 42.22 30.77
C GLU A 638 -18.52 43.29 29.68
N GLU A 639 -19.60 43.33 28.92
CA GLU A 639 -19.81 44.36 27.89
C GLU A 639 -19.77 45.75 28.53
N ASN A 640 -18.93 46.63 28.00
CA ASN A 640 -18.69 47.97 28.56
C ASN A 640 -18.41 48.99 27.45
N ASN A 641 -18.04 50.22 27.80
CA ASN A 641 -17.80 51.26 26.79
C ASN A 641 -16.59 51.00 25.88
N CYS A 642 -15.77 50.01 26.19
CA CYS A 642 -14.55 49.68 25.48
C CYS A 642 -14.64 48.39 24.67
N LEU A 643 -15.58 47.52 25.04
CA LEU A 643 -15.89 46.25 24.39
C LEU A 643 -17.40 46.18 24.29
N LYS A 644 -17.92 46.52 23.11
CA LYS A 644 -19.36 46.56 22.86
C LYS A 644 -19.68 45.93 21.51
N SER A 645 -20.71 45.09 21.47
CA SER A 645 -21.23 44.54 20.23
C SER A 645 -22.28 45.47 19.61
N SER A 646 -22.36 45.45 18.28
CA SER A 646 -23.34 46.21 17.52
C SER A 646 -23.81 45.37 16.33
N THR A 647 -25.12 45.27 16.16
CA THR A 647 -25.75 44.49 15.09
C THR A 647 -26.51 45.42 14.16
N THR A 648 -26.25 45.32 12.85
CA THR A 648 -27.00 46.01 11.80
C THR A 648 -27.83 45.00 11.01
N LYS A 649 -28.50 45.43 9.93
CA LYS A 649 -29.23 44.50 9.05
C LYS A 649 -28.34 43.56 8.25
N SER A 650 -27.05 43.89 8.10
CA SER A 650 -26.12 43.19 7.20
C SER A 650 -24.74 42.92 7.82
N SER A 651 -24.55 43.24 9.10
CA SER A 651 -23.28 43.00 9.79
C SER A 651 -23.42 42.90 11.30
N PHE A 652 -22.49 42.18 11.90
CA PHE A 652 -22.21 42.18 13.33
C PHE A 652 -20.80 42.71 13.55
N SER A 653 -20.71 43.74 14.38
CA SER A 653 -19.50 44.52 14.64
C SER A 653 -19.16 44.53 16.11
N VAL A 654 -17.88 44.77 16.40
CA VAL A 654 -17.37 44.96 17.75
C VAL A 654 -16.65 46.30 17.83
N LEU A 655 -17.06 47.13 18.77
CA LEU A 655 -16.31 48.29 19.21
C LEU A 655 -15.18 47.81 20.13
N VAL A 656 -13.94 48.09 19.75
CA VAL A 656 -12.75 47.86 20.57
C VAL A 656 -12.08 49.18 20.89
N GLY A 657 -11.64 49.35 22.14
CA GLY A 657 -10.89 50.52 22.61
C GLY A 657 -11.69 51.42 23.54
N CYS A 658 -11.02 51.94 24.57
CA CYS A 658 -11.54 52.87 25.58
C CYS A 658 -11.14 54.33 25.35
N GLY A 659 -10.56 54.65 24.18
CA GLY A 659 -9.87 55.90 23.86
C GLY A 659 -10.29 57.08 24.72
N LYS A 660 -9.45 57.42 25.71
CA LYS A 660 -9.59 58.71 26.40
C LYS A 660 -9.36 59.75 25.33
N LYS A 661 -10.42 60.39 24.84
CA LYS A 661 -10.30 61.64 24.08
C LYS A 661 -9.68 62.68 25.01
N SER A 662 -8.36 62.64 25.20
CA SER A 662 -7.65 63.77 25.74
C SER A 662 -7.86 64.87 24.71
N LEU A 663 -8.55 65.94 25.11
CA LEU A 663 -8.75 67.11 24.26
C LEU A 663 -7.39 67.47 23.66
N SER A 664 -7.30 67.53 22.33
CA SER A 664 -6.09 67.95 21.62
C SER A 664 -5.56 69.22 22.31
N GLY A 665 -4.25 69.30 22.55
CA GLY A 665 -3.66 70.47 23.20
C GLY A 665 -4.06 71.79 22.52
N GLY A 666 -4.35 71.74 21.21
CA GLY A 666 -4.89 72.88 20.44
C GLY A 666 -6.33 73.26 20.81
N ALA A 667 -7.20 72.30 21.16
CA ALA A 667 -8.56 72.57 21.63
C ALA A 667 -8.55 73.18 23.04
N ILE A 668 -7.67 72.70 23.92
CA ILE A 668 -7.45 73.28 25.25
C ILE A 668 -6.92 74.71 25.10
N ALA A 669 -5.89 74.92 24.27
CA ALA A 669 -5.34 76.25 24.00
C ALA A 669 -6.40 77.19 23.38
N GLY A 670 -7.24 76.69 22.47
CA GLY A 670 -8.32 77.44 21.84
C GLY A 670 -9.39 77.90 22.83
N ILE A 671 -9.79 77.04 23.77
CA ILE A 671 -10.74 77.41 24.84
C ILE A 671 -10.14 78.48 25.75
N VAL A 672 -8.87 78.34 26.13
CA VAL A 672 -8.18 79.32 26.99
C VAL A 672 -8.04 80.68 26.31
N ILE A 673 -7.65 80.71 25.03
CA ILE A 673 -7.54 81.95 24.24
C ILE A 673 -8.92 82.57 24.03
N GLY A 674 -9.95 81.78 23.73
CA GLY A 674 -11.32 82.25 23.57
C GLY A 674 -11.88 82.91 24.82
N CYS A 675 -11.67 82.31 26.00
CA CYS A 675 -12.03 82.90 27.28
C CYS A 675 -11.28 84.22 27.55
N ALA A 676 -9.98 84.28 27.25
CA ALA A 676 -9.19 85.50 27.44
C ALA A 676 -9.70 86.66 26.56
N VAL A 677 -9.99 86.40 25.28
CA VAL A 677 -10.52 87.42 24.35
C VAL A 677 -11.94 87.87 24.77
N GLY A 678 -12.78 86.94 25.21
CA GLY A 678 -14.13 87.25 25.72
C GLY A 678 -14.09 88.19 26.92
N VAL A 679 -13.20 87.96 27.88
CA VAL A 679 -13.01 88.84 29.05
C VAL A 679 -12.54 90.24 28.61
N ILE A 680 -11.58 90.33 27.69
CA ILE A 680 -11.10 91.62 27.17
C ILE A 680 -12.23 92.41 26.50
N ALA A 681 -13.08 91.75 25.70
CA ALA A 681 -14.22 92.39 25.05
C ALA A 681 -15.26 92.90 26.06
N VAL A 682 -15.60 92.11 27.08
CA VAL A 682 -16.56 92.50 28.13
C VAL A 682 -16.04 93.69 28.94
N VAL A 683 -14.78 93.66 29.36
CA VAL A 683 -14.15 94.77 30.09
C VAL A 683 -14.13 96.04 29.23
N SER A 684 -13.84 95.91 27.93
CA SER A 684 -13.86 97.04 26.98
C SER A 684 -15.25 97.66 26.84
N ILE A 685 -16.31 96.83 26.77
CA ILE A 685 -17.71 97.28 26.69
C ILE A 685 -18.14 98.00 27.96
N ILE A 686 -17.79 97.45 29.14
CA ILE A 686 -18.09 98.08 30.44
C ILE A 686 -17.38 99.43 30.54
N HIS A 687 -16.11 99.51 30.15
CA HIS A 687 -15.34 100.75 30.18
C HIS A 687 -15.92 101.81 29.21
N TYR A 688 -16.38 101.40 28.02
CA TYR A 688 -17.01 102.28 27.05
C TYR A 688 -18.37 102.82 27.52
N ARG A 689 -19.21 101.98 28.16
CA ARG A 689 -20.48 102.40 28.77
C ARG A 689 -20.29 103.43 29.89
N SER A 690 -19.31 103.23 30.76
CA SER A 690 -18.98 104.19 31.82
C SER A 690 -18.52 105.55 31.26
N ARG A 691 -17.82 105.56 30.12
CA ARG A 691 -17.38 106.80 29.45
C ARG A 691 -18.51 107.56 28.75
N ILE A 692 -19.50 106.86 28.18
CA ILE A 692 -20.69 107.47 27.55
C ILE A 692 -21.61 108.08 28.63
N ALA A 693 -21.81 107.40 29.76
CA ALA A 693 -22.61 107.92 30.87
C ALA A 693 -22.04 109.23 31.44
N LEU A 694 -20.71 109.37 31.48
CA LEU A 694 -20.03 110.61 31.87
C LEU A 694 -20.19 111.74 30.83
N LYS A 695 -20.18 111.43 29.52
CA LYS A 695 -20.41 112.44 28.46
C LYS A 695 -21.87 112.92 28.40
N LEU A 696 -22.84 112.08 28.73
CA LEU A 696 -24.26 112.47 28.76
C LEU A 696 -24.61 113.35 29.98
N ARG A 697 -23.87 113.25 31.09
CA ARG A 697 -24.06 114.11 32.28
C ARG A 697 -23.57 115.56 32.10
N HIS A 698 -22.78 115.85 31.06
CA HIS A 698 -22.27 117.20 30.76
C HIS A 698 -22.79 117.79 29.43
N SER A 699 -23.75 117.15 28.77
CA SER A 699 -24.37 117.66 27.54
C SER A 699 -25.57 118.56 27.86
N SER A 700 -25.49 119.83 27.46
CA SER A 700 -26.46 120.92 27.68
C SER A 700 -27.84 120.74 27.01
N ILE A 701 -28.14 119.55 26.49
CA ILE A 701 -29.38 119.26 25.75
C ILE A 701 -30.48 118.69 26.67
N ALA A 702 -30.13 118.09 27.82
CA ALA A 702 -31.10 117.50 28.74
C ALA A 702 -31.89 118.51 29.60
N MET A 703 -31.49 119.79 29.63
CA MET A 703 -32.17 120.83 30.42
C MET A 703 -33.28 121.58 29.65
N LYS A 704 -33.51 121.27 28.36
CA LYS A 704 -34.55 121.92 27.53
C LYS A 704 -35.88 121.15 27.41
N LEU A 705 -35.96 119.93 27.94
CA LEU A 705 -37.15 119.07 27.83
C LEU A 705 -38.05 119.08 29.09
N THR A 706 -37.61 119.69 30.19
CA THR A 706 -38.42 119.84 31.41
C THR A 706 -39.24 121.13 31.47
N THR A 707 -39.05 122.09 30.55
CA THR A 707 -39.83 123.35 30.51
C THR A 707 -40.99 123.37 29.50
N MET A 708 -41.23 122.30 28.73
CA MET A 708 -42.37 122.24 27.78
C MET A 708 -43.61 121.49 28.32
N LYS A 709 -43.63 121.09 29.60
CA LYS A 709 -44.80 120.42 30.23
C LYS A 709 -45.50 121.28 31.30
N ALA A 710 -45.43 122.60 31.15
CA ALA A 710 -46.20 123.57 31.92
C ALA A 710 -46.82 124.62 30.98
N ASN A 711 -47.76 124.19 30.13
CA ASN A 711 -48.88 124.97 29.60
C ASN A 711 -49.65 124.15 28.56
N LYS A 712 -50.50 123.24 29.05
CA LYS A 712 -51.87 123.02 28.59
C LYS A 712 -52.59 122.08 29.54
#